data_AF-S7PYQ7-F1
#
_entry.id   AF-S7PYQ7-F1
#
_cell.length_a   1.000
_cell.length_b   1.000
_cell.length_c   1.000
_cell.angle_alpha   90.00
_cell.angle_beta   90.00
_cell.angle_gamma   90.00
#
_symmetry.space_group_name_H-M   'P 1'
#
loop_
_entity.id
_entity.type
_entity.pdbx_description
1 polymer ?
#
loop_
_entity_poly.entity_id
_entity_poly.type
_entity_poly.pdbx_seq_one_letter_code
_entity_poly.pdbx_strand_id
1 'polypeptide(L)'
;MGDEGGGPGCGPTRELRRLKQQALEYYRENGVPRKLEELLNSTFYLQPADVYGHLANCFSKLAKPPTICKVVGKHVLDGLGLPTLQVEIFCTIQNFPKYICSVMMATHFEVYENAVPELAEVMEAERLDAVSIAVQWVNENITQELQGLEPSNQAEVDQYICSVMMATHFEVYENAVPELAEVMEAERLDAVSIAVQWVNENITQELQGLEPSNQAEVDQVLRQVFHFEMTFFENKVQEDKEGEELEKSLENSAVHISSSLMPPPPTTPPPPPPAKKKGQKQGRKSTITEKPLPPPEPVEPVLCGSMAIGAVSLAVAKTIAVLDSNPLYFHIASLKHHQEQPAKLTIPLLMVSLVSCGKSSPGKLNLMKEVICIPHPGLMAKQGVEMLMEIQKQISKTIETSPPPKAEMKKGQNGGKRGQQPVTGKMSHLGCLTINYDTIEQPLLTIQGICANLGLELGTNLYLAINCAAHELVDYSKGKYEVMTGTYKNTTEMVDLYVDLISKFPSIIALIDPFRKEDSEQWDSLYNALGSRCYIIAGNASKSISTLLEEGNISTPKSSGRIIKHTNQTTMSDLVEISNLIDSKKHMAVFGSAEGESADDSLVDLAVGLGVQFIKLGGLSRGERVTKYNRIFTIEEELVQNGTLGFKGELTFVQLNEEDDKASEEPDAAAAEAGELPGRPEPIFPTEVVEEAA
;
A
#
# COMPACT_ATOMS: atom_id res chain seq x y z
N MET A 1 -27.99 47.34 -46.07
CA MET A 1 -28.80 48.58 -46.01
C MET A 1 -28.60 49.17 -44.61
N GLY A 2 -28.33 50.45 -44.40
CA GLY A 2 -28.06 51.51 -45.39
C GLY A 2 -26.60 51.97 -45.37
N ASP A 3 -26.22 52.69 -46.42
CA ASP A 3 -24.99 53.48 -46.54
C ASP A 3 -25.38 54.96 -46.39
N GLU A 4 -24.58 55.74 -45.67
CA GLU A 4 -24.34 57.17 -45.92
C GLU A 4 -23.34 57.72 -44.88
N GLY A 5 -22.30 58.44 -45.34
CA GLY A 5 -21.37 59.15 -44.44
C GLY A 5 -19.90 59.17 -44.86
N GLY A 6 -19.60 59.43 -46.13
CA GLY A 6 -18.23 59.49 -46.64
C GLY A 6 -17.39 60.64 -46.03
N GLY A 7 -16.36 60.29 -45.26
CA GLY A 7 -15.29 61.19 -44.81
C GLY A 7 -13.91 60.58 -45.10
N PRO A 8 -12.90 61.37 -45.55
CA PRO A 8 -11.65 60.80 -46.05
C PRO A 8 -10.75 60.26 -44.92
N GLY A 9 -10.78 58.94 -44.76
CA GLY A 9 -9.56 58.15 -44.54
C GLY A 9 -8.70 58.50 -43.34
N CYS A 10 -9.26 58.48 -42.12
CA CYS A 10 -8.43 58.12 -40.96
C CYS A 10 -8.06 56.63 -41.11
N GLY A 11 -6.98 56.35 -41.85
CA GLY A 11 -6.49 55.00 -42.05
C GLY A 11 -6.21 54.33 -40.70
N PRO A 12 -6.33 52.98 -40.59
CA PRO A 12 -6.27 52.28 -39.31
C PRO A 12 -5.09 52.78 -38.49
N THR A 13 -5.39 53.20 -37.26
CA THR A 13 -4.43 53.76 -36.30
C THR A 13 -3.18 52.89 -36.26
N ARG A 14 -2.01 53.50 -36.01
CA ARG A 14 -0.72 52.78 -36.02
C ARG A 14 -0.76 51.52 -35.13
N GLU A 15 -1.49 51.62 -34.02
CA GLU A 15 -1.84 50.54 -33.10
C GLU A 15 -2.72 49.46 -33.73
N LEU A 16 -3.84 49.80 -34.37
CA LEU A 16 -4.70 48.83 -35.08
C LEU A 16 -3.96 48.10 -36.22
N ARG A 17 -3.02 48.78 -36.90
CA ARG A 17 -2.11 48.14 -37.86
C ARG A 17 -1.14 47.16 -37.19
N ARG A 18 -0.57 47.52 -36.03
CA ARG A 18 0.27 46.61 -35.23
C ARG A 18 -0.51 45.39 -34.76
N LEU A 19 -1.71 45.58 -34.21
CA LEU A 19 -2.58 44.49 -33.74
C LEU A 19 -2.96 43.54 -34.88
N LYS A 20 -3.27 44.04 -36.08
CA LYS A 20 -3.53 43.19 -37.26
C LYS A 20 -2.30 42.38 -37.68
N GLN A 21 -1.10 42.97 -37.61
CA GLN A 21 0.14 42.25 -37.89
C GLN A 21 0.38 41.13 -36.87
N GLN A 22 0.25 41.45 -35.58
CA GLN A 22 0.41 40.50 -34.46
C GLN A 22 -0.59 39.34 -34.56
N ALA A 23 -1.85 39.61 -34.92
CA ALA A 23 -2.85 38.55 -35.15
C ALA A 23 -2.52 37.65 -36.36
N LEU A 24 -2.04 38.25 -37.47
CA LEU A 24 -1.60 37.52 -38.66
C LEU A 24 -0.40 36.60 -38.39
N GLU A 25 0.50 37.04 -37.53
CA GLU A 25 1.68 36.30 -37.07
C GLU A 25 1.25 35.14 -36.16
N TYR A 26 0.48 35.45 -35.09
CA TYR A 26 -0.08 34.45 -34.17
C TYR A 26 -0.86 33.32 -34.87
N TYR A 27 -1.77 33.65 -35.79
CA TYR A 27 -2.52 32.63 -36.53
C TYR A 27 -1.64 31.79 -37.45
N ARG A 28 -0.56 32.36 -37.99
CA ARG A 28 0.39 31.66 -38.86
C ARG A 28 1.27 30.70 -38.05
N GLU A 29 1.81 31.17 -36.92
CA GLU A 29 2.62 30.37 -35.99
C GLU A 29 1.84 29.16 -35.47
N ASN A 30 0.57 29.36 -35.10
CA ASN A 30 -0.33 28.29 -34.66
C ASN A 30 -0.94 27.48 -35.83
N GLY A 31 -0.52 27.75 -37.08
CA GLY A 31 -0.96 27.01 -38.27
C GLY A 31 -2.45 27.10 -38.60
N VAL A 32 -3.18 28.03 -37.99
CA VAL A 32 -4.66 28.09 -38.00
C VAL A 32 -5.24 28.16 -39.43
N PRO A 33 -4.77 29.01 -40.37
CA PRO A 33 -5.35 29.09 -41.71
C PRO A 33 -5.27 27.76 -42.47
N ARG A 34 -4.11 27.09 -42.40
CA ARG A 34 -3.88 25.80 -43.07
C ARG A 34 -4.79 24.71 -42.51
N LYS A 35 -4.89 24.61 -41.18
CA LYS A 35 -5.80 23.63 -40.54
C LYS A 35 -7.25 23.92 -40.89
N LEU A 36 -7.67 25.19 -40.90
CA LEU A 36 -9.03 25.56 -41.30
C LEU A 36 -9.34 25.15 -42.75
N GLU A 37 -8.39 25.35 -43.67
CA GLU A 37 -8.53 24.96 -45.08
C GLU A 37 -8.62 23.43 -45.25
N GLU A 38 -7.70 22.67 -44.63
CA GLU A 38 -7.72 21.20 -44.62
C GLU A 38 -9.08 20.65 -44.12
N LEU A 39 -9.61 21.26 -43.06
CA LEU A 39 -10.83 20.84 -42.34
C LEU A 39 -12.12 21.28 -43.07
N LEU A 40 -12.13 22.46 -43.72
CA LEU A 40 -13.23 22.88 -44.61
C LEU A 40 -13.29 22.00 -45.86
N ASN A 41 -12.14 21.65 -46.44
CA ASN A 41 -12.05 20.75 -47.59
C ASN A 41 -12.57 19.35 -47.23
N SER A 42 -12.15 18.76 -46.11
CA SER A 42 -12.66 17.45 -45.67
C SER A 42 -14.17 17.47 -45.43
N THR A 43 -14.69 18.54 -44.81
CA THR A 43 -16.13 18.71 -44.55
C THR A 43 -16.94 18.76 -45.85
N PHE A 44 -16.43 19.45 -46.89
CA PHE A 44 -17.09 19.53 -48.19
C PHE A 44 -17.15 18.18 -48.92
N TYR A 45 -16.09 17.36 -48.84
CA TYR A 45 -16.08 16.03 -49.45
C TYR A 45 -16.91 15.00 -48.68
N LEU A 46 -16.89 15.04 -47.34
CA LEU A 46 -17.60 14.08 -46.49
C LEU A 46 -19.11 14.34 -46.39
N GLN A 47 -19.56 15.59 -46.58
CA GLN A 47 -20.96 16.03 -46.46
C GLN A 47 -21.69 15.46 -45.22
N PRO A 48 -21.13 15.63 -44.00
CA PRO A 48 -21.73 15.11 -42.77
C PRO A 48 -23.12 15.72 -42.53
N ALA A 49 -24.05 14.90 -42.04
CA ALA A 49 -25.42 15.33 -41.74
C ALA A 49 -25.48 16.44 -40.67
N ASP A 50 -24.55 16.42 -39.72
CA ASP A 50 -24.27 17.56 -38.83
C ASP A 50 -22.87 18.12 -39.15
N VAL A 51 -22.87 19.23 -39.88
CA VAL A 51 -21.65 19.98 -40.23
C VAL A 51 -20.97 20.53 -38.98
N TYR A 52 -21.71 21.10 -38.03
CA TYR A 52 -21.12 21.76 -36.87
C TYR A 52 -20.57 20.74 -35.87
N GLY A 53 -21.26 19.60 -35.68
CA GLY A 53 -20.74 18.46 -34.91
C GLY A 53 -19.46 17.87 -35.52
N HIS A 54 -19.37 17.75 -36.86
CA HIS A 54 -18.14 17.33 -37.52
C HIS A 54 -16.99 18.33 -37.28
N LEU A 55 -17.24 19.64 -37.47
CA LEU A 55 -16.27 20.69 -37.21
C LEU A 55 -15.79 20.65 -35.74
N ALA A 56 -16.71 20.52 -34.79
CA ALA A 56 -16.40 20.44 -33.36
C ALA A 56 -15.53 19.22 -33.02
N ASN A 57 -15.85 18.04 -33.56
CA ASN A 57 -15.07 16.82 -33.37
C ASN A 57 -13.64 16.96 -33.96
N CYS A 58 -13.51 17.60 -35.11
CA CYS A 58 -12.20 17.86 -35.73
C CYS A 58 -11.38 18.88 -34.92
N PHE A 59 -11.98 19.98 -34.45
CA PHE A 59 -11.28 20.93 -33.56
C PHE A 59 -10.95 20.32 -32.20
N SER A 60 -11.75 19.40 -31.66
CA SER A 60 -11.43 18.72 -30.40
C SER A 60 -10.19 17.82 -30.53
N LYS A 61 -9.90 17.28 -31.72
CA LYS A 61 -8.65 16.54 -32.01
C LYS A 61 -7.43 17.44 -32.23
N LEU A 62 -7.66 18.73 -32.47
CA LEU A 62 -6.61 19.75 -32.61
C LEU A 62 -6.38 20.55 -31.32
N ALA A 63 -7.23 20.35 -30.30
CA ALA A 63 -7.07 20.97 -29.00
C ALA A 63 -5.85 20.37 -28.28
N LYS A 64 -5.23 21.17 -27.41
CA LYS A 64 -4.21 20.65 -26.48
C LYS A 64 -4.83 19.59 -25.56
N PRO A 65 -4.05 18.59 -25.10
CA PRO A 65 -4.50 17.64 -24.09
C PRO A 65 -4.93 18.36 -22.80
N PRO A 66 -5.80 17.73 -21.98
CA PRO A 66 -6.12 18.23 -20.65
C PRO A 66 -4.86 18.36 -19.80
N THR A 67 -4.69 19.49 -19.11
CA THR A 67 -3.64 19.66 -18.10
C THR A 67 -4.23 19.97 -16.74
N ILE A 68 -3.60 19.49 -15.66
CA ILE A 68 -4.01 19.82 -14.29
C ILE A 68 -3.87 21.34 -14.11
N CYS A 69 -4.92 22.00 -13.64
CA CYS A 69 -4.91 23.46 -13.43
C CYS A 69 -5.08 23.85 -11.96
N LYS A 70 -5.63 22.96 -11.13
CA LYS A 70 -5.77 23.14 -9.70
C LYS A 70 -6.02 21.80 -9.00
N VAL A 71 -5.40 21.61 -7.85
CA VAL A 71 -5.74 20.57 -6.88
C VAL A 71 -6.31 21.25 -5.64
N VAL A 72 -7.31 20.65 -4.97
CA VAL A 72 -7.91 21.20 -3.76
C VAL A 72 -8.05 20.14 -2.68
N GLY A 73 -7.45 20.38 -1.52
CA GLY A 73 -7.60 19.56 -0.32
C GLY A 73 -8.73 20.08 0.57
N LYS A 74 -9.53 19.18 1.15
CA LYS A 74 -10.62 19.50 2.08
C LYS A 74 -10.64 18.56 3.28
N HIS A 75 -10.99 19.11 4.43
CA HIS A 75 -11.39 18.32 5.59
C HIS A 75 -12.78 17.71 5.37
N VAL A 76 -12.87 16.40 5.57
CA VAL A 76 -14.12 15.63 5.62
C VAL A 76 -14.04 14.64 6.80
N LEU A 77 -15.10 13.86 7.03
CA LEU A 77 -15.13 12.83 8.06
C LEU A 77 -15.15 11.43 7.42
N ASP A 78 -14.45 10.49 8.04
CA ASP A 78 -14.50 9.07 7.69
C ASP A 78 -15.77 8.38 8.23
N GLY A 79 -15.88 7.05 8.04
CA GLY A 79 -17.00 6.28 8.59
C GLY A 79 -17.09 6.29 10.12
N LEU A 80 -16.00 6.55 10.84
CA LEU A 80 -15.97 6.64 12.30
C LEU A 80 -16.40 8.04 12.79
N GLY A 81 -16.51 9.01 11.89
CA GLY A 81 -16.79 10.42 12.21
C GLY A 81 -15.53 11.22 12.52
N LEU A 82 -14.34 10.69 12.22
CA LEU A 82 -13.05 11.30 12.50
C LEU A 82 -12.48 12.02 11.25
N PRO A 83 -11.64 13.06 11.40
CA PRO A 83 -11.11 13.84 10.27
C PRO A 83 -10.36 12.98 9.23
N THR A 84 -10.60 13.21 7.95
CA THR A 84 -9.76 12.70 6.85
C THR A 84 -9.72 13.70 5.68
N LEU A 85 -8.83 13.44 4.73
CA LEU A 85 -8.60 14.25 3.54
C LEU A 85 -9.52 13.83 2.38
N GLN A 86 -10.17 14.81 1.76
CA GLN A 86 -10.70 14.70 0.39
C GLN A 86 -9.85 15.56 -0.56
N VAL A 87 -9.49 15.01 -1.71
CA VAL A 87 -8.80 15.72 -2.80
C VAL A 87 -9.74 15.90 -3.98
N GLU A 88 -9.76 17.08 -4.60
CA GLU A 88 -10.48 17.39 -5.83
C GLU A 88 -9.51 17.83 -6.94
N ILE A 89 -9.68 17.31 -8.15
CA ILE A 89 -8.85 17.64 -9.33
C ILE A 89 -9.64 18.48 -10.32
N PHE A 90 -9.00 19.55 -10.79
CA PHE A 90 -9.49 20.40 -11.87
C PHE A 90 -8.47 20.41 -13.02
N CYS A 91 -8.95 20.25 -14.25
CA CYS A 91 -8.14 20.31 -15.46
C CYS A 91 -8.56 21.45 -16.39
N THR A 92 -7.60 22.08 -17.07
CA THR A 92 -7.87 22.96 -18.22
C THR A 92 -8.21 22.09 -19.42
N ILE A 93 -9.46 22.13 -19.86
CA ILE A 93 -9.94 21.41 -21.05
C ILE A 93 -10.49 22.43 -22.03
N GLN A 94 -9.90 22.50 -23.23
CA GLN A 94 -10.28 23.46 -24.27
C GLN A 94 -10.24 24.92 -23.77
N ASN A 95 -9.20 25.27 -23.00
CA ASN A 95 -8.99 26.56 -22.32
C ASN A 95 -9.97 26.90 -21.19
N PHE A 96 -10.80 25.97 -20.71
CA PHE A 96 -11.67 26.17 -19.55
C PHE A 96 -11.30 25.23 -18.40
N PRO A 97 -11.18 25.74 -17.14
CA PRO A 97 -11.02 24.89 -15.98
C PRO A 97 -12.32 24.11 -15.73
N LYS A 98 -12.22 22.79 -15.57
CA LYS A 98 -13.34 21.88 -15.27
C LYS A 98 -12.99 20.99 -14.09
N TYR A 99 -13.91 20.84 -13.14
CA TYR A 99 -13.84 19.80 -12.12
C TYR A 99 -13.97 18.43 -12.79
N ILE A 100 -13.10 17.49 -12.44
CA ILE A 100 -13.08 16.14 -13.02
C ILE A 100 -13.58 15.11 -12.01
N CYS A 101 -12.91 14.98 -10.87
CA CYS A 101 -13.24 13.99 -9.84
C CYS A 101 -12.79 14.41 -8.45
N SER A 102 -13.17 13.61 -7.46
CA SER A 102 -12.59 13.65 -6.12
C SER A 102 -12.35 12.26 -5.56
N VAL A 103 -11.46 12.18 -4.57
CA VAL A 103 -11.07 10.97 -3.84
C VAL A 103 -11.06 11.28 -2.34
N MET A 104 -11.53 10.35 -1.51
CA MET A 104 -11.44 10.46 -0.04
C MET A 104 -10.51 9.38 0.52
N MET A 105 -9.43 9.81 1.17
CA MET A 105 -8.37 8.92 1.65
C MET A 105 -8.80 8.15 2.91
N ALA A 106 -8.42 6.88 3.00
CA ALA A 106 -8.50 6.10 4.23
C ALA A 106 -7.29 6.41 5.13
N THR A 107 -7.45 6.35 6.45
CA THR A 107 -6.36 6.66 7.38
C THR A 107 -5.69 5.42 7.95
N HIS A 108 -4.38 5.48 8.17
CA HIS A 108 -3.62 4.42 8.85
C HIS A 108 -3.93 4.28 10.35
N PHE A 109 -4.52 5.31 10.97
CA PHE A 109 -4.86 5.31 12.40
C PHE A 109 -5.76 4.12 12.78
N GLU A 110 -5.28 3.29 13.69
CA GLU A 110 -5.98 2.10 14.19
C GLU A 110 -6.91 2.43 15.37
N VAL A 111 -7.95 1.61 15.54
CA VAL A 111 -9.00 1.80 16.54
C VAL A 111 -8.72 0.93 17.77
N TYR A 112 -8.06 1.53 18.76
CA TYR A 112 -7.88 0.91 20.07
C TYR A 112 -9.18 0.90 20.87
N GLU A 113 -10.01 -0.15 20.69
CA GLU A 113 -11.36 -0.24 21.30
C GLU A 113 -11.37 -0.20 22.84
N ASN A 114 -10.23 -0.45 23.50
CA ASN A 114 -10.03 -0.36 24.95
C ASN A 114 -9.11 0.80 25.38
N ALA A 115 -8.88 1.80 24.53
CA ALA A 115 -8.10 2.98 24.89
C ALA A 115 -8.72 3.74 26.08
N VAL A 116 -7.86 4.26 26.94
CA VAL A 116 -8.24 5.20 28.00
C VAL A 116 -8.63 6.54 27.33
N PRO A 117 -9.70 7.26 27.76
CA PRO A 117 -10.18 8.44 27.03
C PRO A 117 -9.12 9.49 26.72
N GLU A 118 -8.16 9.72 27.63
CA GLU A 118 -7.06 10.67 27.42
C GLU A 118 -6.16 10.27 26.24
N LEU A 119 -5.93 8.97 26.00
CA LEU A 119 -5.18 8.49 24.84
C LEU A 119 -5.98 8.65 23.55
N ALA A 120 -7.29 8.42 23.59
CA ALA A 120 -8.17 8.60 22.43
C ALA A 120 -8.24 10.08 22.00
N GLU A 121 -8.31 11.01 22.97
CA GLU A 121 -8.27 12.46 22.69
C GLU A 121 -6.93 12.90 22.08
N VAL A 122 -5.80 12.34 22.53
CA VAL A 122 -4.48 12.60 21.94
C VAL A 122 -4.41 12.08 20.50
N MET A 123 -4.82 10.83 20.25
CA MET A 123 -4.82 10.26 18.90
C MET A 123 -5.75 11.00 17.93
N GLU A 124 -6.91 11.50 18.40
CA GLU A 124 -7.81 12.32 17.58
C GLU A 124 -7.18 13.69 17.23
N ALA A 125 -6.44 14.29 18.17
CA ALA A 125 -5.69 15.52 17.93
C ALA A 125 -4.53 15.32 16.95
N GLU A 126 -3.70 14.28 17.13
CA GLU A 126 -2.61 13.91 16.20
C GLU A 126 -3.16 13.67 14.77
N ARG A 127 -4.30 12.99 14.67
CA ARG A 127 -5.00 12.76 13.42
C ARG A 127 -5.53 14.06 12.79
N LEU A 128 -6.08 14.98 13.58
CA LEU A 128 -6.55 16.27 13.09
C LEU A 128 -5.39 17.13 12.55
N ASP A 129 -4.26 17.17 13.26
CA ASP A 129 -3.05 17.88 12.81
C ASP A 129 -2.49 17.28 11.52
N ALA A 130 -2.40 15.95 11.44
CA ALA A 130 -1.94 15.26 10.22
C ALA A 130 -2.83 15.54 9.00
N VAL A 131 -4.15 15.56 9.17
CA VAL A 131 -5.09 15.94 8.10
C VAL A 131 -4.97 17.43 7.75
N SER A 132 -4.75 18.31 8.74
CA SER A 132 -4.59 19.76 8.52
C SER A 132 -3.34 20.08 7.70
N ILE A 133 -2.21 19.44 8.04
CA ILE A 133 -0.95 19.56 7.29
C ILE A 133 -1.13 18.98 5.88
N ALA A 134 -1.81 17.84 5.73
CA ALA A 134 -2.11 17.28 4.40
C ALA A 134 -2.97 18.23 3.54
N VAL A 135 -4.00 18.85 4.12
CA VAL A 135 -4.84 19.86 3.45
C VAL A 135 -4.01 21.09 3.05
N GLN A 136 -3.05 21.51 3.88
CA GLN A 136 -2.13 22.60 3.55
C GLN A 136 -1.23 22.22 2.36
N TRP A 137 -0.53 21.09 2.41
CA TRP A 137 0.35 20.61 1.33
C TRP A 137 -0.37 20.51 -0.02
N VAL A 138 -1.62 20.02 -0.04
CA VAL A 138 -2.42 19.95 -1.26
C VAL A 138 -2.76 21.34 -1.82
N ASN A 139 -3.16 22.28 -0.95
CA ASN A 139 -3.62 23.60 -1.36
C ASN A 139 -2.49 24.62 -1.60
N GLU A 140 -1.27 24.34 -1.14
CA GLU A 140 -0.09 25.20 -1.27
C GLU A 140 0.93 24.58 -2.24
N ASN A 141 1.75 23.61 -1.80
CA ASN A 141 2.87 23.08 -2.57
C ASN A 141 2.42 22.22 -3.77
N ILE A 142 1.61 21.19 -3.54
CA ILE A 142 1.28 20.17 -4.56
C ILE A 142 0.48 20.78 -5.72
N THR A 143 -0.46 21.69 -5.44
CA THR A 143 -1.21 22.37 -6.52
C THR A 143 -0.36 23.32 -7.36
N GLN A 144 0.82 23.75 -6.88
CA GLN A 144 1.75 24.57 -7.66
C GLN A 144 2.61 23.68 -8.58
N GLU A 145 3.22 22.63 -8.03
CA GLU A 145 4.07 21.69 -8.81
C GLU A 145 3.27 20.97 -9.91
N LEU A 146 2.03 20.56 -9.64
CA LEU A 146 1.19 19.90 -10.65
C LEU A 146 0.56 20.87 -11.66
N GLN A 147 0.76 22.19 -11.55
CA GLN A 147 0.09 23.14 -12.43
C GLN A 147 0.66 23.12 -13.86
N GLY A 148 -0.16 22.63 -14.80
CA GLY A 148 0.17 22.56 -16.21
C GLY A 148 0.65 21.19 -16.69
N LEU A 149 0.87 20.23 -15.78
CA LEU A 149 1.21 18.86 -16.14
C LEU A 149 0.04 18.14 -16.81
N GLU A 150 0.36 17.23 -17.74
CA GLU A 150 -0.62 16.31 -18.32
C GLU A 150 -0.84 15.14 -17.34
N PRO A 151 -2.07 14.86 -16.89
CA PRO A 151 -2.32 13.82 -15.88
C PRO A 151 -2.07 12.39 -16.38
N SER A 152 -1.76 12.21 -17.68
CA SER A 152 -1.63 10.92 -18.36
C SER A 152 -0.35 10.17 -18.00
N ASN A 153 0.66 10.86 -17.47
CA ASN A 153 1.91 10.25 -17.01
C ASN A 153 1.89 10.08 -15.49
N GLN A 154 1.26 9.01 -15.00
CA GLN A 154 1.11 8.75 -13.56
C GLN A 154 2.46 8.71 -12.82
N ALA A 155 3.49 8.08 -13.41
CA ALA A 155 4.81 7.94 -12.79
C ALA A 155 5.52 9.29 -12.63
N GLU A 156 5.43 10.17 -13.62
CA GLU A 156 5.96 11.54 -13.55
C GLU A 156 5.23 12.36 -12.48
N VAL A 157 3.89 12.28 -12.42
CA VAL A 157 3.10 12.95 -11.39
C VAL A 157 3.44 12.43 -9.99
N ASP A 158 3.55 11.11 -9.82
CA ASP A 158 3.95 10.47 -8.56
C ASP A 158 5.36 10.95 -8.13
N GLN A 159 6.32 11.02 -9.06
CA GLN A 159 7.65 11.56 -8.81
C GLN A 159 7.62 13.03 -8.34
N TYR A 160 6.80 13.88 -8.99
CA TYR A 160 6.65 15.29 -8.59
C TYR A 160 6.06 15.44 -7.18
N ILE A 161 5.02 14.68 -6.81
CA ILE A 161 4.43 14.79 -5.46
C ILE A 161 5.35 14.18 -4.38
N CYS A 162 6.11 13.13 -4.70
CA CYS A 162 7.12 12.58 -3.79
C CYS A 162 8.27 13.58 -3.55
N SER A 163 8.67 14.36 -4.56
CA SER A 163 9.69 15.41 -4.37
C SER A 163 9.21 16.54 -3.46
N VAL A 164 7.92 16.92 -3.55
CA VAL A 164 7.29 17.84 -2.58
C VAL A 164 7.37 17.28 -1.16
N MET A 165 7.02 16.01 -0.96
CA MET A 165 7.09 15.34 0.35
C MET A 165 8.51 15.35 0.93
N MET A 166 9.53 15.11 0.11
CA MET A 166 10.93 15.15 0.55
C MET A 166 11.35 16.58 0.94
N ALA A 167 10.98 17.59 0.15
CA ALA A 167 11.28 18.99 0.46
C ALA A 167 10.60 19.45 1.75
N THR A 168 9.29 19.18 1.92
CA THR A 168 8.56 19.57 3.14
C THR A 168 8.99 18.77 4.36
N HIS A 169 9.38 17.49 4.21
CA HIS A 169 10.00 16.73 5.29
C HIS A 169 11.31 17.39 5.74
N PHE A 170 12.19 17.78 4.81
CA PHE A 170 13.45 18.43 5.12
C PHE A 170 13.22 19.73 5.90
N GLU A 171 12.34 20.62 5.41
CA GLU A 171 11.98 21.86 6.10
C GLU A 171 11.41 21.62 7.51
N VAL A 172 10.54 20.61 7.70
CA VAL A 172 10.00 20.29 9.03
C VAL A 172 11.07 19.75 9.97
N TYR A 173 12.01 18.93 9.48
CA TYR A 173 13.08 18.36 10.28
C TYR A 173 14.11 19.42 10.72
N GLU A 174 14.49 20.31 9.80
CA GLU A 174 15.38 21.46 10.02
C GLU A 174 14.80 22.43 11.07
N ASN A 175 13.48 22.63 11.09
CA ASN A 175 12.79 23.46 12.09
C ASN A 175 12.53 22.75 13.44
N ALA A 176 12.52 21.41 13.48
CA ALA A 176 12.14 20.66 14.68
C ALA A 176 13.29 20.36 15.65
N VAL A 177 14.54 20.23 15.16
CA VAL A 177 15.70 19.85 16.00
C VAL A 177 16.92 20.76 15.76
N PRO A 178 17.02 21.93 16.43
CA PRO A 178 18.09 22.90 16.20
C PRO A 178 19.52 22.36 16.37
N GLU A 179 19.74 21.43 17.31
CA GLU A 179 21.06 20.83 17.56
C GLU A 179 21.48 19.79 16.52
N LEU A 180 20.54 19.19 15.77
CA LEU A 180 20.84 18.37 14.60
C LEU A 180 20.88 19.19 13.30
N ALA A 181 20.18 20.32 13.24
CA ALA A 181 20.25 21.23 12.10
C ALA A 181 21.69 21.73 11.85
N GLU A 182 22.47 22.07 12.89
CA GLU A 182 23.89 22.45 12.69
C GLU A 182 24.75 21.30 12.15
N VAL A 183 24.48 20.05 12.56
CA VAL A 183 25.21 18.85 12.08
C VAL A 183 24.82 18.53 10.63
N MET A 184 23.52 18.53 10.33
CA MET A 184 23.00 18.26 8.99
C MET A 184 23.28 19.40 8.01
N GLU A 185 23.35 20.66 8.46
CA GLU A 185 23.80 21.79 7.64
C GLU A 185 25.30 21.68 7.34
N ALA A 186 26.11 21.20 8.29
CA ALA A 186 27.52 20.90 8.05
C ALA A 186 27.70 19.72 7.06
N GLU A 187 26.98 18.61 7.23
CA GLU A 187 26.97 17.47 6.29
C GLU A 187 26.45 17.88 4.90
N ARG A 188 25.43 18.75 4.85
CA ARG A 188 24.91 19.31 3.59
C ARG A 188 25.91 20.26 2.94
N LEU A 189 26.62 21.11 3.69
CA LEU A 189 27.68 21.94 3.16
C LEU A 189 28.85 21.08 2.63
N ASP A 190 29.18 19.99 3.31
CA ASP A 190 30.23 19.07 2.88
C ASP A 190 29.81 18.32 1.61
N ALA A 191 28.60 17.74 1.58
CA ALA A 191 28.03 17.10 0.39
C ALA A 191 27.91 18.07 -0.81
N VAL A 192 27.51 19.33 -0.58
CA VAL A 192 27.51 20.37 -1.62
C VAL A 192 28.94 20.74 -2.05
N SER A 193 29.90 20.78 -1.12
CA SER A 193 31.31 21.05 -1.45
C SER A 193 31.95 19.91 -2.25
N ILE A 194 31.64 18.66 -1.90
CA ILE A 194 32.03 17.45 -2.63
C ILE A 194 31.38 17.44 -4.01
N ALA A 195 30.09 17.73 -4.13
CA ALA A 195 29.41 17.84 -5.43
C ALA A 195 30.00 18.96 -6.30
N VAL A 196 30.33 20.12 -5.71
CA VAL A 196 31.03 21.22 -6.40
C VAL A 196 32.45 20.79 -6.81
N GLN A 197 33.15 20.00 -6.02
CA GLN A 197 34.45 19.43 -6.40
C GLN A 197 34.30 18.45 -7.57
N TRP A 198 33.39 17.48 -7.48
CA TRP A 198 33.10 16.52 -8.56
C TRP A 198 32.72 17.22 -9.87
N VAL A 199 31.91 18.28 -9.80
CA VAL A 199 31.55 19.08 -10.99
C VAL A 199 32.77 19.77 -11.58
N ASN A 200 33.58 20.47 -10.77
CA ASN A 200 34.72 21.26 -11.27
C ASN A 200 35.96 20.42 -11.65
N GLU A 201 36.13 19.23 -11.07
CA GLU A 201 37.31 18.39 -11.27
C GLU A 201 36.98 17.18 -12.15
N ASN A 202 36.16 16.24 -11.67
CA ASN A 202 36.00 14.91 -12.28
C ASN A 202 35.07 14.97 -13.50
N ILE A 203 33.86 15.50 -13.33
CA ILE A 203 32.85 15.66 -14.40
C ILE A 203 33.37 16.64 -15.48
N THR A 204 34.02 17.73 -15.09
CA THR A 204 34.61 18.69 -16.06
C THR A 204 35.77 18.09 -16.86
N GLN A 205 36.48 17.08 -16.35
CA GLN A 205 37.50 16.36 -17.13
C GLN A 205 36.86 15.37 -18.11
N GLU A 206 35.93 14.53 -17.65
CA GLU A 206 35.33 13.48 -18.48
C GLU A 206 34.38 14.03 -19.57
N LEU A 207 33.80 15.22 -19.38
CA LEU A 207 33.01 15.90 -20.42
C LEU A 207 33.86 16.69 -21.45
N GLN A 208 35.19 16.78 -21.31
CA GLN A 208 36.02 17.52 -22.25
C GLN A 208 36.12 16.83 -23.62
N GLY A 209 35.60 17.50 -24.65
CA GLY A 209 35.69 17.06 -26.04
C GLY A 209 34.43 16.35 -26.56
N LEU A 210 33.43 16.10 -25.71
CA LEU A 210 32.12 15.60 -26.14
C LEU A 210 31.34 16.66 -26.92
N GLU A 211 30.49 16.23 -27.86
CA GLU A 211 29.62 17.16 -28.60
C GLU A 211 28.34 17.47 -27.80
N PRO A 212 28.04 18.74 -27.43
CA PRO A 212 26.88 19.09 -26.61
C PRO A 212 25.50 18.81 -27.24
N SER A 213 25.48 18.40 -28.50
CA SER A 213 24.29 17.99 -29.25
C SER A 213 23.90 16.52 -28.99
N ASN A 214 24.83 15.70 -28.52
CA ASN A 214 24.64 14.27 -28.26
C ASN A 214 24.37 13.99 -26.78
N GLN A 215 23.18 14.38 -26.30
CA GLN A 215 22.80 14.25 -24.89
C GLN A 215 22.95 12.81 -24.35
N ALA A 216 22.69 11.78 -25.15
CA ALA A 216 22.80 10.39 -24.72
C ALA A 216 24.23 9.96 -24.34
N GLU A 217 25.24 10.50 -25.02
CA GLU A 217 26.66 10.24 -24.73
C GLU A 217 27.12 11.01 -23.49
N VAL A 218 26.66 12.26 -23.34
CA VAL A 218 26.86 13.06 -22.12
C VAL A 218 26.25 12.36 -20.89
N ASP A 219 25.00 11.90 -21.00
CA ASP A 219 24.31 11.20 -19.91
C ASP A 219 24.97 9.86 -19.56
N GLN A 220 25.52 9.14 -20.55
CA GLN A 220 26.26 7.90 -20.34
C GLN A 220 27.55 8.15 -19.56
N VAL A 221 28.33 9.17 -19.92
CA VAL A 221 29.55 9.56 -19.21
C VAL A 221 29.24 10.02 -17.79
N LEU A 222 28.22 10.86 -17.60
CA LEU A 222 27.76 11.30 -16.27
C LEU A 222 27.40 10.12 -15.36
N ARG A 223 26.70 9.11 -15.88
CA ARG A 223 26.39 7.88 -15.13
C ARG A 223 27.64 7.09 -14.75
N GLN A 224 28.62 6.97 -15.66
CA GLN A 224 29.87 6.26 -15.39
C GLN A 224 30.69 6.96 -14.30
N VAL A 225 30.81 8.30 -14.35
CA VAL A 225 31.49 9.09 -13.32
C VAL A 225 30.79 8.94 -11.97
N PHE A 226 29.47 9.09 -11.94
CA PHE A 226 28.70 8.94 -10.70
C PHE A 226 28.89 7.55 -10.06
N HIS A 227 28.84 6.49 -10.87
CA HIS A 227 28.99 5.12 -10.36
C HIS A 227 30.41 4.84 -9.85
N PHE A 228 31.44 5.35 -10.54
CA PHE A 228 32.84 5.25 -10.11
C PHE A 228 33.08 5.96 -8.77
N GLU A 229 32.64 7.21 -8.63
CA GLU A 229 32.78 7.98 -7.38
C GLU A 229 31.98 7.35 -6.23
N MET A 230 30.76 6.86 -6.48
CA MET A 230 29.94 6.18 -5.48
C MET A 230 30.62 4.91 -4.96
N THR A 231 31.13 4.05 -5.85
CA THR A 231 31.89 2.85 -5.45
C THR A 231 33.18 3.20 -4.71
N PHE A 232 33.88 4.28 -5.09
CA PHE A 232 35.06 4.75 -4.37
C PHE A 232 34.71 5.24 -2.95
N PHE A 233 33.60 5.95 -2.79
CA PHE A 233 33.12 6.46 -1.51
C PHE A 233 32.64 5.33 -0.57
N GLU A 234 31.92 4.34 -1.10
CA GLU A 234 31.50 3.14 -0.35
C GLU A 234 32.69 2.36 0.21
N ASN A 235 33.72 2.10 -0.61
CA ASN A 235 34.94 1.44 -0.16
C ASN A 235 35.66 2.23 0.94
N LYS A 236 35.71 3.56 0.80
CA LYS A 236 36.35 4.44 1.79
C LYS A 236 35.59 4.47 3.13
N VAL A 237 34.26 4.54 3.10
CA VAL A 237 33.41 4.43 4.29
C VAL A 237 33.55 3.06 4.96
N GLN A 238 33.81 2.00 4.21
CA GLN A 238 34.10 0.68 4.75
C GLN A 238 35.50 0.63 5.41
N GLU A 239 36.53 1.19 4.78
CA GLU A 239 37.88 1.32 5.39
C GLU A 239 37.86 2.17 6.68
N ASP A 240 37.13 3.29 6.70
CA ASP A 240 37.01 4.15 7.88
C ASP A 240 36.26 3.44 9.05
N LYS A 241 35.22 2.64 8.75
CA LYS A 241 34.53 1.80 9.75
C LYS A 241 35.43 0.71 10.33
N GLU A 242 36.21 0.03 9.48
CA GLU A 242 37.19 -0.98 9.92
C GLU A 242 38.31 -0.34 10.77
N GLY A 243 38.69 0.90 10.47
CA GLY A 243 39.59 1.72 11.29
C GLY A 243 39.04 2.04 12.69
N GLU A 244 37.79 2.53 12.77
CA GLU A 244 37.14 2.84 14.05
C GLU A 244 36.95 1.61 14.95
N GLU A 245 36.61 0.44 14.38
CA GLU A 245 36.51 -0.81 15.15
C GLU A 245 37.88 -1.23 15.70
N LEU A 246 38.96 -1.01 14.92
CA LEU A 246 40.33 -1.25 15.39
C LEU A 246 40.71 -0.32 16.55
N GLU A 247 40.39 0.98 16.48
CA GLU A 247 40.65 1.94 17.56
C GLU A 247 39.84 1.62 18.82
N LYS A 248 38.55 1.33 18.71
CA LYS A 248 37.71 0.86 19.83
C LYS A 248 38.26 -0.43 20.47
N SER A 249 38.90 -1.32 19.70
CA SER A 249 39.56 -2.52 20.25
C SER A 249 40.84 -2.22 21.06
N LEU A 250 41.57 -1.17 20.66
CA LEU A 250 42.79 -0.71 21.31
C LEU A 250 42.51 0.08 22.58
N GLU A 251 41.50 0.97 22.58
CA GLU A 251 41.09 1.72 23.77
C GLU A 251 40.59 0.79 24.88
N ASN A 252 39.78 -0.21 24.55
CA ASN A 252 39.31 -1.22 25.52
C ASN A 252 40.45 -2.03 26.16
N SER A 253 41.62 -2.10 25.51
CA SER A 253 42.82 -2.74 26.07
C SER A 253 43.64 -1.80 26.97
N ALA A 254 43.51 -0.48 26.81
CA ALA A 254 44.29 0.53 27.55
C ALA A 254 43.74 0.82 28.97
N VAL A 255 42.45 0.61 29.21
CA VAL A 255 41.76 0.96 30.48
C VAL A 255 42.23 0.14 31.69
N HIS A 256 42.93 -0.98 31.49
CA HIS A 256 43.30 -1.91 32.58
C HIS A 256 44.63 -1.63 33.32
N ILE A 257 45.34 -0.54 33.03
CA ILE A 257 46.62 -0.21 33.69
C ILE A 257 46.69 1.25 34.19
N SER A 258 46.05 1.57 35.32
CA SER A 258 46.62 2.46 36.36
C SER A 258 45.70 2.63 37.58
N SER A 259 45.96 1.92 38.67
CA SER A 259 45.82 2.49 40.04
C SER A 259 46.59 1.63 41.05
N SER A 260 47.68 2.15 41.61
CA SER A 260 48.48 1.44 42.60
C SER A 260 48.99 2.37 43.72
N LEU A 261 48.40 2.27 44.91
CA LEU A 261 48.95 2.77 46.16
C LEU A 261 48.63 1.78 47.31
N MET A 262 49.66 1.27 47.97
CA MET A 262 49.64 0.43 49.20
C MET A 262 49.50 1.32 50.46
N PRO A 263 49.19 0.84 51.71
CA PRO A 263 49.62 -0.42 52.39
C PRO A 263 48.58 -1.00 53.42
N PRO A 264 48.90 -1.72 54.53
CA PRO A 264 49.87 -2.81 54.84
C PRO A 264 49.15 -4.16 55.22
N PRO A 265 49.86 -5.28 55.56
CA PRO A 265 49.26 -6.63 55.69
C PRO A 265 48.77 -6.98 57.12
N PRO A 266 47.91 -8.03 57.31
CA PRO A 266 48.47 -9.34 57.71
C PRO A 266 47.67 -10.64 57.36
N THR A 267 48.40 -11.77 57.44
CA THR A 267 47.97 -13.15 57.82
C THR A 267 47.01 -13.99 56.96
N THR A 268 47.54 -15.15 56.51
CA THR A 268 46.83 -16.33 56.00
C THR A 268 46.44 -17.32 57.12
N PRO A 269 45.34 -18.08 56.93
CA PRO A 269 45.33 -19.51 57.29
C PRO A 269 45.00 -20.44 56.08
N PRO A 270 45.23 -21.77 56.19
CA PRO A 270 45.34 -22.69 55.05
C PRO A 270 44.01 -23.37 54.60
N PRO A 271 43.97 -23.98 53.39
CA PRO A 271 42.78 -24.65 52.86
C PRO A 271 42.62 -26.12 53.34
N PRO A 272 41.38 -26.61 53.53
CA PRO A 272 41.06 -28.04 53.64
C PRO A 272 40.66 -28.69 52.29
N PRO A 273 40.67 -30.03 52.18
CA PRO A 273 40.97 -30.74 50.92
C PRO A 273 39.75 -31.26 50.11
N PRO A 274 39.94 -31.68 48.85
CA PRO A 274 38.85 -32.17 47.99
C PRO A 274 38.45 -33.62 48.28
N ALA A 275 37.14 -33.92 48.33
CA ALA A 275 36.64 -35.29 48.52
C ALA A 275 35.34 -35.63 47.75
N LYS A 276 35.54 -36.27 46.59
CA LYS A 276 34.80 -37.44 46.05
C LYS A 276 33.27 -37.39 45.81
N LYS A 277 32.94 -37.64 44.54
CA LYS A 277 31.65 -38.10 44.01
C LYS A 277 30.97 -39.19 44.86
N LYS A 278 29.64 -39.05 45.06
CA LYS A 278 28.67 -40.15 45.02
C LYS A 278 27.45 -39.67 44.23
N GLY A 279 26.94 -40.50 43.33
CA GLY A 279 25.87 -40.12 42.40
C GLY A 279 24.48 -40.55 42.85
N GLN A 280 23.47 -39.90 42.29
CA GLN A 280 22.09 -40.41 42.22
C GLN A 280 21.49 -40.03 40.86
N LYS A 281 20.80 -40.97 40.22
CA LYS A 281 19.98 -40.72 39.03
C LYS A 281 18.64 -40.12 39.49
N GLN A 282 18.17 -39.04 38.86
CA GLN A 282 16.74 -38.71 38.81
C GLN A 282 16.41 -37.77 37.64
N GLY A 283 15.28 -38.04 36.99
CA GLY A 283 14.49 -37.15 36.11
C GLY A 283 15.22 -36.14 35.21
N ARG A 284 15.38 -36.47 33.93
CA ARG A 284 15.67 -35.48 32.87
C ARG A 284 14.39 -34.67 32.55
N LYS A 285 13.96 -33.80 33.46
CA LYS A 285 13.19 -32.61 33.07
C LYS A 285 14.19 -31.65 32.45
N SER A 286 14.18 -31.53 31.13
CA SER A 286 14.82 -30.42 30.45
C SER A 286 14.07 -29.15 30.83
N THR A 287 14.61 -28.39 31.78
CA THR A 287 14.23 -27.00 31.95
C THR A 287 14.67 -26.27 30.69
N ILE A 288 13.76 -26.15 29.72
CA ILE A 288 13.92 -25.20 28.63
C ILE A 288 13.92 -23.84 29.33
N THR A 289 15.07 -23.17 29.35
CA THR A 289 15.13 -21.74 29.60
C THR A 289 14.32 -21.09 28.49
N GLU A 290 13.11 -20.62 28.82
CA GLU A 290 12.28 -19.86 27.88
C GLU A 290 13.13 -18.66 27.42
N LYS A 291 13.44 -18.62 26.12
CA LYS A 291 14.14 -17.50 25.47
C LYS A 291 13.30 -16.25 25.75
N PRO A 292 13.86 -15.16 26.30
CA PRO A 292 13.10 -13.93 26.50
C PRO A 292 12.45 -13.52 25.17
N LEU A 293 11.19 -13.10 25.19
CA LEU A 293 10.56 -12.57 23.99
C LEU A 293 11.41 -11.41 23.45
N PRO A 294 11.62 -11.31 22.13
CA PRO A 294 12.20 -10.11 21.55
C PRO A 294 11.34 -8.89 21.95
N PRO A 295 11.97 -7.75 22.27
CA PRO A 295 11.25 -6.51 22.55
C PRO A 295 10.37 -6.15 21.35
N PRO A 296 9.27 -5.41 21.56
CA PRO A 296 8.52 -4.89 20.43
C PRO A 296 9.44 -3.97 19.63
N GLU A 297 9.52 -4.18 18.32
CA GLU A 297 10.09 -3.18 17.43
C GLU A 297 9.25 -1.90 17.50
N PRO A 298 9.85 -0.71 17.32
CA PRO A 298 9.08 0.51 17.24
C PRO A 298 8.07 0.46 16.09
N VAL A 299 6.99 1.24 16.24
CA VAL A 299 6.07 1.53 15.14
C VAL A 299 6.82 2.39 14.12
N GLU A 300 6.74 2.04 12.84
CA GLU A 300 7.34 2.83 11.76
C GLU A 300 6.75 4.25 11.78
N PRO A 301 7.58 5.32 11.83
CA PRO A 301 7.08 6.68 11.92
C PRO A 301 6.39 7.08 10.60
N VAL A 302 5.10 7.41 10.67
CA VAL A 302 4.38 7.97 9.53
C VAL A 302 4.61 9.47 9.49
N LEU A 303 5.12 9.97 8.36
CA LEU A 303 5.29 11.40 8.14
C LEU A 303 3.94 12.12 8.22
N CYS A 304 3.88 13.14 9.08
CA CYS A 304 2.72 14.00 9.22
C CYS A 304 2.42 14.71 7.89
N GLY A 305 1.16 14.69 7.42
CA GLY A 305 0.78 15.22 6.10
C GLY A 305 0.88 14.25 4.92
N SER A 306 1.62 13.14 5.05
CA SER A 306 1.90 12.16 3.96
C SER A 306 0.67 11.64 3.21
N MET A 307 -0.51 11.57 3.85
CA MET A 307 -1.76 11.18 3.20
C MET A 307 -2.18 12.07 2.03
N ALA A 308 -1.62 13.28 1.90
CA ALA A 308 -1.75 14.12 0.71
C ALA A 308 -1.24 13.40 -0.55
N ILE A 309 -0.14 12.66 -0.44
CA ILE A 309 0.59 12.09 -1.57
C ILE A 309 -0.23 10.96 -2.22
N GLY A 310 -0.57 9.90 -1.48
CA GLY A 310 -1.40 8.82 -2.01
C GLY A 310 -2.80 9.29 -2.44
N ALA A 311 -3.38 10.28 -1.74
CA ALA A 311 -4.69 10.84 -2.12
C ALA A 311 -4.65 11.60 -3.45
N VAL A 312 -3.60 12.38 -3.72
CA VAL A 312 -3.41 13.08 -5.00
C VAL A 312 -3.05 12.10 -6.11
N SER A 313 -2.15 11.15 -5.85
CA SER A 313 -1.77 10.08 -6.77
C SER A 313 -3.00 9.32 -7.31
N LEU A 314 -3.85 8.82 -6.40
CA LEU A 314 -5.10 8.13 -6.75
C LEU A 314 -6.12 9.06 -7.43
N ALA A 315 -6.19 10.34 -7.05
CA ALA A 315 -7.07 11.31 -7.70
C ALA A 315 -6.65 11.62 -9.15
N VAL A 316 -5.36 11.55 -9.47
CA VAL A 316 -4.84 11.71 -10.84
C VAL A 316 -5.14 10.48 -11.70
N ALA A 317 -4.94 9.27 -11.19
CA ALA A 317 -5.37 8.04 -11.88
C ALA A 317 -6.89 8.04 -12.17
N LYS A 318 -7.70 8.49 -11.19
CA LYS A 318 -9.15 8.67 -11.34
C LYS A 318 -9.51 9.79 -12.32
N THR A 319 -8.69 10.84 -12.42
CA THR A 319 -8.83 11.91 -13.41
C THR A 319 -8.66 11.36 -14.82
N ILE A 320 -7.64 10.54 -15.09
CA ILE A 320 -7.43 9.92 -16.40
C ILE A 320 -8.53 8.95 -16.78
N ALA A 321 -8.92 8.06 -15.86
CA ALA A 321 -10.07 7.17 -16.06
C ALA A 321 -11.33 7.94 -16.54
N VAL A 322 -11.63 9.08 -15.91
CA VAL A 322 -12.77 9.94 -16.30
C VAL A 322 -12.54 10.64 -17.66
N LEU A 323 -11.33 11.14 -17.93
CA LEU A 323 -11.02 11.84 -19.19
C LEU A 323 -11.06 10.92 -20.41
N ASP A 324 -10.53 9.71 -20.27
CA ASP A 324 -10.51 8.68 -21.33
C ASP A 324 -11.85 7.93 -21.45
N SER A 325 -12.81 8.20 -20.55
CA SER A 325 -14.08 7.47 -20.42
C SER A 325 -13.88 5.95 -20.22
N ASN A 326 -12.82 5.58 -19.50
CA ASN A 326 -12.42 4.21 -19.21
C ASN A 326 -12.57 3.92 -17.70
N PRO A 327 -13.21 2.82 -17.27
CA PRO A 327 -13.31 2.49 -15.85
C PRO A 327 -11.94 2.44 -15.14
N LEU A 328 -11.91 2.91 -13.88
CA LEU A 328 -10.65 3.09 -13.13
C LEU A 328 -9.87 1.79 -12.98
N TYR A 329 -10.52 0.65 -12.73
CA TYR A 329 -9.84 -0.66 -12.71
C TYR A 329 -9.12 -1.02 -14.03
N PHE A 330 -9.64 -0.63 -15.20
CA PHE A 330 -8.95 -0.87 -16.48
C PHE A 330 -7.75 0.06 -16.65
N HIS A 331 -7.85 1.32 -16.20
CA HIS A 331 -6.71 2.23 -16.20
C HIS A 331 -5.58 1.71 -15.28
N ILE A 332 -5.92 1.27 -14.07
CA ILE A 332 -4.96 0.67 -13.11
C ILE A 332 -4.32 -0.60 -13.67
N ALA A 333 -5.11 -1.48 -14.29
CA ALA A 333 -4.59 -2.66 -14.97
C ALA A 333 -3.62 -2.30 -16.12
N SER A 334 -3.90 -1.22 -16.84
CA SER A 334 -3.01 -0.70 -17.87
C SER A 334 -1.71 -0.17 -17.27
N LEU A 335 -1.74 0.53 -16.13
CA LEU A 335 -0.53 0.96 -15.42
C LEU A 335 0.34 -0.25 -15.02
N LYS A 336 -0.27 -1.33 -14.51
CA LYS A 336 0.45 -2.57 -14.14
C LYS A 336 1.10 -3.28 -15.33
N HIS A 337 0.47 -3.25 -16.51
CA HIS A 337 0.92 -3.95 -17.71
C HIS A 337 1.55 -3.03 -18.78
N HIS A 338 2.33 -2.03 -18.35
CA HIS A 338 3.07 -1.11 -19.26
C HIS A 338 2.21 -0.46 -20.35
N GLN A 339 1.01 -0.01 -19.98
CA GLN A 339 -0.03 0.59 -20.82
C GLN A 339 -0.75 -0.38 -21.78
N GLU A 340 -0.50 -1.68 -21.73
CA GLU A 340 -1.32 -2.69 -22.42
C GLU A 340 -2.56 -3.05 -21.60
N GLN A 341 -3.74 -3.10 -22.24
CA GLN A 341 -4.96 -3.55 -21.58
C GLN A 341 -5.01 -5.08 -21.54
N PRO A 342 -5.11 -5.72 -20.35
CA PRO A 342 -5.20 -7.16 -20.26
C PRO A 342 -6.53 -7.65 -20.86
N ALA A 343 -6.46 -8.68 -21.71
CA ALA A 343 -7.62 -9.24 -22.39
C ALA A 343 -8.71 -9.79 -21.43
N LYS A 344 -8.34 -10.09 -20.18
CA LYS A 344 -9.26 -10.51 -19.12
C LYS A 344 -8.81 -10.00 -17.74
N LEU A 345 -9.78 -9.70 -16.88
CA LEU A 345 -9.59 -9.34 -15.47
C LEU A 345 -10.43 -10.25 -14.57
N THR A 346 -9.91 -10.63 -13.41
CA THR A 346 -10.60 -11.48 -12.43
C THR A 346 -11.09 -10.67 -11.23
N ILE A 347 -12.28 -10.99 -10.72
CA ILE A 347 -12.74 -10.46 -9.43
C ILE A 347 -11.92 -11.10 -8.28
N PRO A 348 -11.41 -10.31 -7.31
CA PRO A 348 -10.72 -10.84 -6.14
C PRO A 348 -11.70 -11.57 -5.20
N LEU A 349 -11.22 -12.62 -4.52
CA LEU A 349 -12.07 -13.41 -3.62
C LEU A 349 -12.38 -12.62 -2.35
N LEU A 350 -13.66 -12.61 -1.96
CA LEU A 350 -14.14 -11.82 -0.83
C LEU A 350 -13.71 -12.43 0.51
N MET A 351 -13.06 -11.63 1.35
CA MET A 351 -12.81 -11.91 2.77
C MET A 351 -13.74 -11.03 3.61
N VAL A 352 -14.90 -11.59 3.98
CA VAL A 352 -15.97 -10.85 4.69
C VAL A 352 -15.94 -11.16 6.18
N SER A 353 -15.69 -10.15 7.01
CA SER A 353 -15.71 -10.30 8.48
C SER A 353 -17.16 -10.45 8.94
N LEU A 354 -17.56 -11.64 9.41
CA LEU A 354 -18.93 -11.84 9.93
C LEU A 354 -19.04 -11.49 11.42
N VAL A 355 -18.00 -11.78 12.18
CA VAL A 355 -18.00 -11.65 13.64
C VAL A 355 -16.68 -11.05 14.13
N SER A 356 -16.77 -10.03 14.98
CA SER A 356 -15.67 -9.56 15.82
C SER A 356 -15.71 -10.27 17.17
N CYS A 357 -14.57 -10.80 17.58
CA CYS A 357 -14.33 -11.51 18.83
C CYS A 357 -13.01 -11.02 19.42
N GLY A 358 -12.54 -11.60 20.52
CA GLY A 358 -11.22 -11.24 21.06
C GLY A 358 -11.33 -10.13 22.09
N LYS A 359 -10.26 -9.33 22.23
CA LYS A 359 -10.17 -8.21 23.18
C LYS A 359 -11.16 -7.07 22.91
N SER A 360 -11.74 -7.00 21.70
CA SER A 360 -12.89 -6.14 21.34
C SER A 360 -14.20 -6.55 22.03
N SER A 361 -14.29 -7.79 22.51
CA SER A 361 -15.50 -8.38 23.07
C SER A 361 -15.37 -8.61 24.58
N PRO A 362 -16.41 -8.38 25.39
CA PRO A 362 -16.39 -8.67 26.83
C PRO A 362 -16.52 -10.17 27.17
N GLY A 363 -16.13 -11.06 26.25
CA GLY A 363 -15.98 -12.50 26.48
C GLY A 363 -14.61 -12.84 27.10
N LYS A 364 -14.31 -14.14 27.24
CA LYS A 364 -12.97 -14.60 27.64
C LYS A 364 -12.07 -14.98 26.47
N LEU A 365 -12.61 -15.16 25.28
CA LEU A 365 -11.82 -15.46 24.08
C LEU A 365 -11.00 -14.24 23.67
N ASN A 366 -9.68 -14.38 23.54
CA ASN A 366 -8.80 -13.36 22.99
C ASN A 366 -8.27 -13.72 21.59
N LEU A 367 -7.92 -14.99 21.34
CA LEU A 367 -7.15 -15.49 20.18
C LEU A 367 -7.62 -15.07 18.77
N MET A 368 -8.88 -14.68 18.61
CA MET A 368 -9.47 -14.32 17.31
C MET A 368 -10.07 -12.92 17.40
N LYS A 369 -9.50 -11.92 16.72
CA LYS A 369 -10.08 -10.57 16.56
C LYS A 369 -11.26 -10.59 15.59
N GLU A 370 -11.15 -11.37 14.51
CA GLU A 370 -12.21 -11.53 13.51
C GLU A 370 -12.35 -12.99 13.06
N VAL A 371 -13.59 -13.43 12.86
CA VAL A 371 -13.90 -14.62 12.06
C VAL A 371 -14.49 -14.19 10.72
N ILE A 372 -13.79 -14.56 9.66
CA ILE A 372 -13.98 -14.12 8.29
C ILE A 372 -14.53 -15.30 7.48
N CYS A 373 -15.48 -15.04 6.60
CA CYS A 373 -16.00 -16.02 5.65
C CYS A 373 -15.59 -15.67 4.23
N ILE A 374 -15.25 -16.70 3.45
CA ILE A 374 -14.80 -16.62 2.07
C ILE A 374 -15.75 -17.47 1.22
N PRO A 375 -16.63 -16.88 0.41
CA PRO A 375 -17.50 -17.62 -0.50
C PRO A 375 -16.70 -18.50 -1.48
N HIS A 376 -17.27 -19.62 -1.92
CA HIS A 376 -16.61 -20.48 -2.90
C HIS A 376 -16.28 -19.72 -4.21
N PRO A 377 -15.07 -19.88 -4.80
CA PRO A 377 -14.62 -19.13 -5.99
C PRO A 377 -15.53 -19.22 -7.23
N GLY A 378 -16.32 -20.28 -7.35
CA GLY A 378 -17.30 -20.46 -8.44
C GLY A 378 -18.62 -19.69 -8.28
N LEU A 379 -18.74 -18.81 -7.27
CA LEU A 379 -19.91 -17.94 -7.07
C LEU A 379 -19.61 -16.53 -7.57
N MET A 380 -20.61 -15.88 -8.18
CA MET A 380 -20.55 -14.44 -8.45
C MET A 380 -20.48 -13.69 -7.10
N ALA A 381 -19.76 -12.57 -7.04
CA ALA A 381 -19.53 -11.81 -5.81
C ALA A 381 -20.86 -11.46 -5.11
N LYS A 382 -21.88 -11.08 -5.88
CA LYS A 382 -23.24 -10.80 -5.37
C LYS A 382 -23.89 -12.01 -4.70
N GLN A 383 -23.80 -13.20 -5.31
CA GLN A 383 -24.34 -14.45 -4.75
C GLN A 383 -23.62 -14.83 -3.46
N GLY A 384 -22.29 -14.63 -3.43
CA GLY A 384 -21.48 -14.82 -2.22
C GLY A 384 -21.93 -13.91 -1.09
N VAL A 385 -22.12 -12.62 -1.34
CA VAL A 385 -22.59 -11.67 -0.32
C VAL A 385 -24.02 -11.98 0.14
N GLU A 386 -24.96 -12.28 -0.77
CA GLU A 386 -26.33 -12.65 -0.41
C GLU A 386 -26.37 -13.88 0.53
N MET A 387 -25.54 -14.90 0.28
CA MET A 387 -25.39 -16.06 1.17
C MET A 387 -24.89 -15.65 2.56
N LEU A 388 -23.85 -14.81 2.62
CA LEU A 388 -23.25 -14.37 3.88
C LEU A 388 -24.19 -13.44 4.68
N MET A 389 -25.04 -12.65 4.02
CA MET A 389 -26.08 -11.85 4.69
C MET A 389 -27.11 -12.74 5.41
N GLU A 390 -27.52 -13.86 4.84
CA GLU A 390 -28.45 -14.78 5.53
C GLU A 390 -27.77 -15.46 6.73
N ILE A 391 -26.48 -15.82 6.62
CA ILE A 391 -25.70 -16.31 7.77
C ILE A 391 -25.65 -15.24 8.88
N GLN A 392 -25.30 -14.00 8.56
CA GLN A 392 -25.26 -12.89 9.51
C GLN A 392 -26.61 -12.67 10.22
N LYS A 393 -27.71 -12.76 9.47
CA LYS A 393 -29.08 -12.65 9.99
C LYS A 393 -29.46 -13.78 10.95
N GLN A 394 -29.05 -15.02 10.66
CA GLN A 394 -29.24 -16.14 11.60
C GLN A 394 -28.36 -16.00 12.84
N ILE A 395 -27.15 -15.43 12.72
CA ILE A 395 -26.28 -15.09 13.86
C ILE A 395 -27.01 -14.07 14.76
N SER A 396 -27.48 -12.94 14.22
CA SER A 396 -28.25 -11.93 14.98
C SER A 396 -29.43 -12.54 15.74
N LYS A 397 -30.25 -13.34 15.04
CA LYS A 397 -31.40 -14.03 15.63
C LYS A 397 -31.01 -14.98 16.77
N THR A 398 -29.90 -15.70 16.62
CA THR A 398 -29.39 -16.61 17.67
C THR A 398 -29.01 -15.82 18.92
N ILE A 399 -28.34 -14.68 18.77
CA ILE A 399 -27.98 -13.79 19.89
C ILE A 399 -29.23 -13.26 20.61
N GLU A 400 -30.21 -12.73 19.87
CA GLU A 400 -31.46 -12.20 20.43
C GLU A 400 -32.26 -13.23 21.24
N THR A 401 -32.18 -14.51 20.87
CA THR A 401 -32.87 -15.60 21.58
C THR A 401 -32.15 -16.11 22.82
N SER A 402 -30.90 -15.71 23.06
CA SER A 402 -30.13 -16.12 24.24
C SER A 402 -30.48 -15.24 25.45
N PRO A 403 -30.99 -15.79 26.57
CA PRO A 403 -31.38 -14.98 27.72
C PRO A 403 -30.15 -14.38 28.41
N PRO A 404 -30.19 -13.10 28.85
CA PRO A 404 -29.07 -12.50 29.56
C PRO A 404 -28.82 -13.23 30.89
N PRO A 405 -27.54 -13.39 31.32
CA PRO A 405 -27.21 -14.02 32.58
C PRO A 405 -27.86 -13.27 33.74
N LYS A 406 -28.44 -14.03 34.68
CA LYS A 406 -29.14 -13.47 35.84
C LYS A 406 -28.16 -12.77 36.77
N ALA A 407 -28.11 -11.44 36.72
CA ALA A 407 -27.45 -10.65 37.76
C ALA A 407 -28.17 -10.88 39.11
N GLU A 408 -27.43 -11.28 40.14
CA GLU A 408 -27.97 -11.45 41.50
C GLU A 408 -28.31 -10.08 42.12
N MET A 409 -29.53 -9.61 41.89
CA MET A 409 -30.03 -8.37 42.51
C MET A 409 -30.17 -8.51 44.03
N LYS A 410 -29.20 -8.00 44.77
CA LYS A 410 -29.47 -7.45 46.11
C LYS A 410 -30.51 -6.33 45.97
N LYS A 411 -31.66 -6.48 46.64
CA LYS A 411 -32.74 -5.48 46.64
C LYS A 411 -32.26 -4.12 47.13
N GLY A 412 -32.22 -3.14 46.22
CA GLY A 412 -32.21 -1.71 46.55
C GLY A 412 -33.43 -1.04 45.93
N GLN A 413 -34.33 -0.50 46.75
CA GLN A 413 -35.47 0.28 46.27
C GLN A 413 -35.03 1.71 45.95
N ASN A 414 -35.16 2.15 44.69
CA ASN A 414 -35.98 3.32 44.34
C ASN A 414 -35.98 3.66 42.83
N GLY A 415 -37.14 4.07 42.33
CA GLY A 415 -37.23 5.27 41.50
C GLY A 415 -36.74 5.25 40.05
N GLY A 416 -37.41 4.49 39.19
CA GLY A 416 -37.79 4.92 37.83
C GLY A 416 -36.75 5.60 36.91
N LYS A 417 -36.13 4.81 36.04
CA LYS A 417 -35.89 5.16 34.63
C LYS A 417 -36.30 3.95 33.77
N ARG A 418 -36.84 4.19 32.56
CA ARG A 418 -37.05 3.13 31.56
C ARG A 418 -35.67 2.59 31.19
N GLY A 419 -35.32 1.40 31.67
CA GLY A 419 -34.11 0.73 31.25
C GLY A 419 -34.19 0.42 29.76
N GLN A 420 -33.29 0.99 28.97
CA GLN A 420 -32.96 0.41 27.67
C GLN A 420 -32.48 -1.02 27.93
N GLN A 421 -33.01 -1.99 27.19
CA GLN A 421 -32.43 -3.33 27.21
C GLN A 421 -30.99 -3.22 26.65
N PRO A 422 -29.98 -3.84 27.30
CA PRO A 422 -28.65 -3.89 26.72
C PRO A 422 -28.73 -4.78 25.47
N VAL A 423 -28.53 -4.16 24.29
CA VAL A 423 -28.42 -4.88 23.03
C VAL A 423 -27.17 -5.76 23.11
N THR A 424 -27.36 -7.07 23.23
CA THR A 424 -26.30 -8.06 23.06
C THR A 424 -26.05 -8.22 21.57
N GLY A 425 -24.85 -7.87 21.11
CA GLY A 425 -24.53 -7.69 19.68
C GLY A 425 -24.46 -6.21 19.30
N LYS A 426 -23.37 -5.53 19.68
CA LYS A 426 -23.02 -4.23 19.08
C LYS A 426 -22.44 -4.48 17.69
N MET A 427 -22.68 -3.55 16.76
CA MET A 427 -21.96 -3.52 15.48
C MET A 427 -20.58 -2.91 15.74
N SER A 428 -19.53 -3.57 15.27
CA SER A 428 -18.14 -3.08 15.39
C SER A 428 -17.85 -1.95 14.39
N HIS A 429 -16.71 -1.28 14.56
CA HIS A 429 -16.18 -0.33 13.59
C HIS A 429 -15.89 -0.99 12.22
N LEU A 430 -15.59 -2.30 12.22
CA LEU A 430 -15.43 -3.12 11.01
C LEU A 430 -16.76 -3.52 10.34
N GLY A 431 -17.92 -3.10 10.84
CA GLY A 431 -19.21 -3.41 10.21
C GLY A 431 -19.67 -4.86 10.38
N CYS A 432 -19.17 -5.55 11.41
CA CYS A 432 -19.55 -6.92 11.76
C CYS A 432 -20.07 -7.01 13.20
N LEU A 433 -20.67 -8.15 13.57
CA LEU A 433 -21.28 -8.31 14.90
C LEU A 433 -20.20 -8.59 15.96
N THR A 434 -20.14 -7.80 17.03
CA THR A 434 -19.32 -8.13 18.20
C THR A 434 -20.06 -9.13 19.07
N ILE A 435 -19.50 -10.33 19.25
CA ILE A 435 -20.13 -11.43 20.00
C ILE A 435 -19.19 -11.92 21.11
N ASN A 436 -19.76 -12.15 22.28
CA ASN A 436 -19.04 -12.63 23.45
C ASN A 436 -18.85 -14.14 23.36
N TYR A 437 -17.60 -14.60 23.32
CA TYR A 437 -17.27 -16.01 23.40
C TYR A 437 -16.29 -16.28 24.56
N ASP A 438 -16.42 -17.46 25.16
CA ASP A 438 -15.65 -17.88 26.33
C ASP A 438 -14.57 -18.90 25.98
N THR A 439 -14.60 -19.47 24.77
CA THR A 439 -13.66 -20.50 24.30
C THR A 439 -13.35 -20.35 22.81
N ILE A 440 -12.18 -20.82 22.40
CA ILE A 440 -11.64 -20.76 21.03
C ILE A 440 -12.58 -21.41 19.98
N GLU A 441 -13.31 -22.48 20.36
CA GLU A 441 -14.12 -23.25 19.40
C GLU A 441 -15.54 -22.69 19.20
N GLN A 442 -16.07 -21.93 20.16
CA GLN A 442 -17.46 -21.45 20.12
C GLN A 442 -17.82 -20.58 18.90
N PRO A 443 -16.97 -19.65 18.40
CA PRO A 443 -17.27 -18.91 17.18
C PRO A 443 -17.44 -19.85 15.97
N LEU A 444 -16.52 -20.79 15.83
CA LEU A 444 -16.47 -21.75 14.71
C LEU A 444 -17.68 -22.69 14.74
N LEU A 445 -18.00 -23.25 15.91
CA LEU A 445 -19.16 -24.12 16.11
C LEU A 445 -20.49 -23.39 15.89
N THR A 446 -20.58 -22.11 16.27
CA THR A 446 -21.77 -21.27 16.01
C THR A 446 -21.99 -21.10 14.51
N ILE A 447 -20.94 -20.70 13.77
CA ILE A 447 -21.03 -20.50 12.32
C ILE A 447 -21.31 -21.83 11.61
N GLN A 448 -20.63 -22.92 12.00
CA GLN A 448 -20.85 -24.26 11.45
C GLN A 448 -22.30 -24.74 11.66
N GLY A 449 -22.85 -24.57 12.87
CA GLY A 449 -24.24 -24.93 13.16
C GLY A 449 -25.26 -24.11 12.36
N ILE A 450 -25.00 -22.81 12.16
CA ILE A 450 -25.83 -21.94 11.32
C ILE A 450 -25.76 -22.33 9.85
N CYS A 451 -24.56 -22.60 9.32
CA CYS A 451 -24.37 -23.09 7.95
C CYS A 451 -25.13 -24.40 7.73
N ALA A 452 -25.00 -25.37 8.63
CA ALA A 452 -25.71 -26.65 8.56
C ALA A 452 -27.25 -26.46 8.58
N ASN A 453 -27.77 -25.54 9.40
CA ASN A 453 -29.21 -25.21 9.43
C ASN A 453 -29.71 -24.54 8.14
N LEU A 454 -28.82 -23.86 7.40
CA LEU A 454 -29.10 -23.26 6.09
C LEU A 454 -28.84 -24.23 4.92
N GLY A 455 -28.36 -25.45 5.19
CA GLY A 455 -27.99 -26.41 4.15
C GLY A 455 -26.66 -26.10 3.45
N LEU A 456 -25.79 -25.30 4.08
CA LEU A 456 -24.47 -24.92 3.59
C LEU A 456 -23.38 -25.76 4.28
N GLU A 457 -22.44 -26.28 3.49
CA GLU A 457 -21.28 -27.04 3.97
C GLU A 457 -20.01 -26.19 3.95
N LEU A 458 -19.36 -26.07 5.12
CA LEU A 458 -18.06 -25.42 5.24
C LEU A 458 -16.98 -26.28 4.57
N GLY A 459 -16.15 -25.66 3.72
CA GLY A 459 -15.19 -26.35 2.85
C GLY A 459 -15.70 -26.61 1.43
N THR A 460 -17.02 -26.53 1.21
CA THR A 460 -17.66 -26.74 -0.11
C THR A 460 -18.33 -25.47 -0.62
N ASN A 461 -19.22 -24.85 0.17
CA ASN A 461 -19.94 -23.64 -0.24
C ASN A 461 -19.23 -22.34 0.16
N LEU A 462 -18.48 -22.38 1.26
CA LEU A 462 -17.68 -21.29 1.79
C LEU A 462 -16.57 -21.83 2.71
N TYR A 463 -15.52 -21.05 2.88
CA TYR A 463 -14.40 -21.31 3.76
C TYR A 463 -14.33 -20.26 4.87
N LEU A 464 -13.51 -20.54 5.89
CA LEU A 464 -13.25 -19.63 6.99
C LEU A 464 -11.82 -19.08 6.91
N ALA A 465 -11.64 -17.87 7.45
CA ALA A 465 -10.34 -17.32 7.79
C ALA A 465 -10.43 -16.66 9.18
N ILE A 466 -9.30 -16.55 9.87
CA ILE A 466 -9.23 -15.98 11.21
C ILE A 466 -8.21 -14.85 11.20
N ASN A 467 -8.57 -13.68 11.72
CA ASN A 467 -7.59 -12.66 12.11
C ASN A 467 -7.28 -12.84 13.59
N CYS A 468 -6.01 -13.17 13.90
CA CYS A 468 -5.55 -13.35 15.27
C CYS A 468 -5.05 -12.06 15.92
N ALA A 469 -4.62 -11.07 15.12
CA ALA A 469 -4.05 -9.81 15.59
C ALA A 469 -3.05 -10.00 16.74
N ALA A 470 -2.10 -10.93 16.58
CA ALA A 470 -1.36 -11.50 17.72
C ALA A 470 -0.48 -10.50 18.49
N HIS A 471 -0.18 -9.33 17.91
CA HIS A 471 0.42 -8.18 18.60
C HIS A 471 -0.45 -7.66 19.77
N GLU A 472 -1.78 -7.72 19.66
CA GLU A 472 -2.70 -7.39 20.76
C GLU A 472 -2.69 -8.44 21.88
N LEU A 473 -2.24 -9.67 21.60
CA LEU A 473 -2.37 -10.83 22.51
C LEU A 473 -1.23 -10.97 23.52
N VAL A 474 -0.07 -10.35 23.28
CA VAL A 474 1.13 -10.56 24.10
C VAL A 474 1.07 -9.82 25.44
N ASP A 475 1.23 -10.56 26.52
CA ASP A 475 1.53 -10.04 27.85
C ASP A 475 3.07 -9.98 28.02
N TYR A 476 3.63 -8.80 27.76
CA TYR A 476 5.07 -8.54 27.89
C TYR A 476 5.62 -8.79 29.31
N SER A 477 4.79 -8.68 30.35
CA SER A 477 5.22 -8.97 31.73
C SER A 477 5.40 -10.48 31.99
N LYS A 478 4.72 -11.32 31.20
CA LYS A 478 4.77 -12.78 31.28
C LYS A 478 5.58 -13.43 30.16
N GLY A 479 5.89 -12.69 29.10
CA GLY A 479 6.55 -13.20 27.89
C GLY A 479 5.69 -14.19 27.12
N LYS A 480 4.35 -14.06 27.16
CA LYS A 480 3.41 -15.07 26.64
C LYS A 480 2.16 -14.46 26.01
N TYR A 481 1.56 -15.20 25.10
CA TYR A 481 0.31 -14.90 24.42
C TYR A 481 -0.89 -15.25 25.31
N GLU A 482 -1.76 -14.29 25.60
CA GLU A 482 -3.00 -14.53 26.34
C GLU A 482 -4.13 -14.92 25.37
N VAL A 483 -4.27 -16.21 25.09
CA VAL A 483 -5.24 -16.74 24.10
C VAL A 483 -6.70 -16.71 24.58
N MET A 484 -6.89 -16.76 25.90
CA MET A 484 -8.14 -16.52 26.61
C MET A 484 -7.81 -15.88 27.95
N THR A 485 -8.72 -15.13 28.57
CA THR A 485 -8.49 -14.46 29.87
C THR A 485 -7.87 -15.40 30.92
N GLY A 486 -6.68 -15.06 31.40
CA GLY A 486 -5.91 -15.86 32.38
C GLY A 486 -5.24 -17.13 31.82
N THR A 487 -5.39 -17.43 30.53
CA THR A 487 -4.81 -18.60 29.85
C THR A 487 -3.69 -18.14 28.91
N TYR A 488 -2.45 -18.41 29.32
CA TYR A 488 -1.24 -17.99 28.61
C TYR A 488 -0.58 -19.15 27.87
N LYS A 489 -0.05 -18.87 26.68
CA LYS A 489 0.71 -19.80 25.84
C LYS A 489 2.04 -19.18 25.45
N ASN A 490 3.12 -19.96 25.49
CA ASN A 490 4.39 -19.53 24.88
C ASN A 490 4.36 -19.74 23.35
N THR A 491 5.40 -19.23 22.67
CA THR A 491 5.55 -19.28 21.22
C THR A 491 5.44 -20.68 20.62
N THR A 492 6.04 -21.71 21.23
CA THR A 492 5.92 -23.10 20.76
C THR A 492 4.50 -23.64 20.94
N GLU A 493 3.89 -23.44 22.12
CA GLU A 493 2.53 -23.90 22.39
C GLU A 493 1.47 -23.21 21.50
N MET A 494 1.76 -22.01 20.98
CA MET A 494 0.92 -21.31 20.01
C MET A 494 0.96 -21.98 18.63
N VAL A 495 2.13 -22.43 18.16
CA VAL A 495 2.23 -23.22 16.91
C VAL A 495 1.40 -24.50 17.04
N ASP A 496 1.58 -25.25 18.13
CA ASP A 496 0.79 -26.47 18.40
C ASP A 496 -0.72 -26.18 18.43
N LEU A 497 -1.14 -25.09 19.09
CA LEU A 497 -2.54 -24.65 19.17
C LEU A 497 -3.15 -24.38 17.79
N TYR A 498 -2.42 -23.69 16.90
CA TYR A 498 -2.89 -23.43 15.54
C TYR A 498 -2.94 -24.72 14.70
N VAL A 499 -1.93 -25.60 14.83
CA VAL A 499 -1.90 -26.88 14.11
C VAL A 499 -3.08 -27.78 14.52
N ASP A 500 -3.39 -27.86 15.81
CA ASP A 500 -4.56 -28.58 16.32
C ASP A 500 -5.87 -27.95 15.85
N LEU A 501 -5.98 -26.61 15.90
CA LEU A 501 -7.18 -25.88 15.47
C LEU A 501 -7.51 -26.12 14.00
N ILE A 502 -6.55 -25.94 13.10
CA ILE A 502 -6.73 -26.17 11.65
C ILE A 502 -6.99 -27.65 11.35
N SER A 503 -6.41 -28.57 12.11
CA SER A 503 -6.66 -30.01 11.94
C SER A 503 -8.06 -30.43 12.40
N LYS A 504 -8.63 -29.72 13.39
CA LYS A 504 -10.01 -29.92 13.85
C LYS A 504 -11.05 -29.22 12.96
N PHE A 505 -10.70 -28.08 12.38
CA PHE A 505 -11.57 -27.28 11.51
C PHE A 505 -10.90 -27.02 10.15
N PRO A 506 -10.80 -28.04 9.27
CA PRO A 506 -10.09 -27.93 7.98
C PRO A 506 -10.74 -26.99 6.97
N SER A 507 -11.92 -26.45 7.27
CA SER A 507 -12.54 -25.37 6.50
C SER A 507 -11.89 -23.99 6.74
N ILE A 508 -10.99 -23.86 7.72
CA ILE A 508 -10.19 -22.65 7.92
C ILE A 508 -9.00 -22.68 6.95
N ILE A 509 -9.07 -21.87 5.89
CA ILE A 509 -8.06 -21.83 4.82
C ILE A 509 -7.06 -20.68 4.98
N ALA A 510 -7.24 -19.77 5.93
CA ALA A 510 -6.26 -18.71 6.18
C ALA A 510 -6.19 -18.25 7.65
N LEU A 511 -4.98 -17.92 8.09
CA LEU A 511 -4.66 -17.26 9.36
C LEU A 511 -3.95 -15.93 9.08
N ILE A 512 -4.51 -14.83 9.57
CA ILE A 512 -3.93 -13.48 9.48
C ILE A 512 -3.31 -13.11 10.83
N ASP A 513 -2.07 -12.64 10.81
CA ASP A 513 -1.29 -12.23 12.00
C ASP A 513 -1.33 -13.23 13.18
N PRO A 514 -0.97 -14.52 12.98
CA PRO A 514 -0.90 -15.52 14.05
C PRO A 514 0.21 -15.25 15.10
N PHE A 515 1.21 -14.46 14.75
CA PHE A 515 2.32 -14.06 15.63
C PHE A 515 2.64 -12.57 15.45
N ARG A 516 3.44 -12.01 16.36
CA ARG A 516 4.01 -10.66 16.17
C ARG A 516 5.04 -10.65 15.03
N LYS A 517 5.42 -9.47 14.54
CA LYS A 517 6.46 -9.32 13.51
C LYS A 517 7.84 -9.82 13.97
N GLU A 518 8.16 -9.67 15.26
CA GLU A 518 9.48 -10.02 15.81
C GLU A 518 9.67 -11.54 16.04
N ASP A 519 8.59 -12.32 16.03
CA ASP A 519 8.60 -13.76 16.32
C ASP A 519 8.82 -14.60 15.04
N SER A 520 9.79 -14.22 14.20
CA SER A 520 10.05 -14.79 12.87
C SER A 520 10.25 -16.31 12.87
N GLU A 521 11.01 -16.85 13.83
CA GLU A 521 11.19 -18.30 14.05
C GLU A 521 9.85 -19.06 14.16
N GLN A 522 8.79 -18.41 14.63
CA GLN A 522 7.46 -18.99 14.78
C GLN A 522 6.62 -18.89 13.51
N TRP A 523 6.75 -17.80 12.74
CA TRP A 523 6.19 -17.71 11.40
C TRP A 523 6.72 -18.84 10.52
N ASP A 524 8.04 -19.05 10.49
CA ASP A 524 8.68 -20.14 9.74
C ASP A 524 8.15 -21.50 10.19
N SER A 525 8.09 -21.73 11.51
CA SER A 525 7.61 -22.99 12.09
C SER A 525 6.15 -23.28 11.71
N LEU A 526 5.28 -22.27 11.75
CA LEU A 526 3.87 -22.40 11.40
C LEU A 526 3.68 -22.56 9.89
N TYR A 527 4.40 -21.79 9.08
CA TYR A 527 4.37 -21.87 7.62
C TYR A 527 4.81 -23.26 7.15
N ASN A 528 5.92 -23.78 7.66
CA ASN A 528 6.42 -25.11 7.33
C ASN A 528 5.45 -26.23 7.78
N ALA A 529 4.62 -26.00 8.81
CA ALA A 529 3.62 -26.96 9.30
C ALA A 529 2.26 -26.90 8.59
N LEU A 530 1.85 -25.72 8.07
CA LEU A 530 0.49 -25.47 7.59
C LEU A 530 0.38 -24.86 6.18
N GLY A 531 1.44 -24.27 5.63
CA GLY A 531 1.39 -23.48 4.39
C GLY A 531 0.87 -24.22 3.15
N SER A 532 0.94 -25.56 3.14
CA SER A 532 0.39 -26.43 2.10
C SER A 532 -1.13 -26.67 2.17
N ARG A 533 -1.80 -26.19 3.23
CA ARG A 533 -3.26 -26.34 3.45
C ARG A 533 -3.96 -25.12 4.05
N CYS A 534 -3.22 -24.11 4.48
CA CYS A 534 -3.74 -22.90 5.11
C CYS A 534 -2.80 -21.72 4.76
N TYR A 535 -3.36 -20.65 4.21
CA TYR A 535 -2.61 -19.45 3.88
C TYR A 535 -2.22 -18.71 5.16
N ILE A 536 -0.93 -18.52 5.37
CA ILE A 536 -0.39 -17.74 6.48
C ILE A 536 -0.17 -16.31 5.97
N ILE A 537 -0.89 -15.34 6.50
CA ILE A 537 -0.97 -13.98 5.94
C ILE A 537 -0.44 -12.97 6.96
N ALA A 538 0.54 -12.16 6.54
CA ALA A 538 1.01 -11.02 7.32
C ALA A 538 0.15 -9.78 7.00
N GLY A 539 -0.59 -9.30 8.02
CA GLY A 539 -1.35 -8.06 7.98
C GLY A 539 -0.56 -6.95 8.66
N ASN A 540 -0.87 -6.70 9.93
CA ASN A 540 -0.14 -5.76 10.78
C ASN A 540 1.30 -6.23 11.10
N ALA A 541 1.62 -7.50 10.86
CA ALA A 541 3.00 -7.99 10.92
C ALA A 541 3.83 -7.71 9.64
N SER A 542 3.23 -7.13 8.59
CA SER A 542 3.96 -6.67 7.41
C SER A 542 4.63 -5.31 7.69
N LYS A 543 5.83 -5.11 7.16
CA LYS A 543 6.45 -3.78 7.01
C LYS A 543 5.62 -2.91 6.05
N SER A 544 5.83 -1.59 6.08
CA SER A 544 5.19 -0.68 5.12
C SER A 544 5.66 -0.92 3.67
N ILE A 545 4.85 -0.47 2.70
CA ILE A 545 5.11 -0.67 1.28
C ILE A 545 6.46 -0.03 0.87
N SER A 546 6.76 1.17 1.36
CA SER A 546 8.04 1.85 1.11
C SER A 546 9.23 0.97 1.53
N THR A 547 9.24 0.46 2.77
CA THR A 547 10.31 -0.41 3.26
C THR A 547 10.40 -1.73 2.49
N LEU A 548 9.27 -2.31 2.06
CA LEU A 548 9.28 -3.54 1.26
C LEU A 548 9.85 -3.34 -0.15
N LEU A 549 9.68 -2.14 -0.73
CA LEU A 549 10.26 -1.76 -2.02
C LEU A 549 11.76 -1.47 -1.88
N GLU A 550 12.14 -0.66 -0.89
CA GLU A 550 13.54 -0.32 -0.58
C GLU A 550 14.41 -1.56 -0.29
N GLU A 551 13.89 -2.53 0.48
CA GLU A 551 14.60 -3.77 0.79
C GLU A 551 14.54 -4.83 -0.32
N GLY A 552 13.61 -4.71 -1.28
CA GLY A 552 13.28 -5.77 -2.25
C GLY A 552 12.83 -7.10 -1.63
N ASN A 553 12.61 -7.14 -0.31
CA ASN A 553 12.46 -8.37 0.47
C ASN A 553 11.04 -8.50 1.04
N ILE A 554 10.25 -9.33 0.36
CA ILE A 554 8.93 -9.76 0.80
C ILE A 554 8.94 -11.21 1.31
N SER A 555 10.05 -11.71 1.85
CA SER A 555 10.14 -13.08 2.40
C SER A 555 10.14 -13.09 3.93
N THR A 556 10.27 -11.93 4.57
CA THR A 556 10.19 -11.76 6.04
C THR A 556 8.88 -11.06 6.47
N PRO A 557 8.15 -11.57 7.47
CA PRO A 557 8.16 -12.97 7.94
C PRO A 557 7.69 -13.95 6.85
N LYS A 558 8.13 -15.22 6.92
CA LYS A 558 7.77 -16.28 5.96
C LYS A 558 6.26 -16.53 6.00
N SER A 559 5.60 -16.24 4.90
CA SER A 559 4.14 -16.15 4.80
C SER A 559 3.69 -16.47 3.38
N SER A 560 2.47 -16.98 3.22
CA SER A 560 1.85 -17.18 1.91
C SER A 560 1.55 -15.85 1.21
N GLY A 561 1.27 -14.79 1.98
CA GLY A 561 0.80 -13.51 1.46
C GLY A 561 0.78 -12.36 2.46
N ARG A 562 0.45 -11.18 1.95
CA ARG A 562 0.40 -9.92 2.71
C ARG A 562 -0.88 -9.13 2.47
N ILE A 563 -1.29 -8.36 3.49
CA ILE A 563 -2.36 -7.37 3.35
C ILE A 563 -1.75 -6.02 2.95
N ILE A 564 -2.04 -5.59 1.73
CA ILE A 564 -1.71 -4.26 1.19
C ILE A 564 -2.87 -3.31 1.53
N LYS A 565 -2.56 -2.11 2.02
CA LYS A 565 -3.51 -1.03 2.30
C LYS A 565 -3.03 0.23 1.55
N HIS A 566 -3.92 0.92 0.83
CA HIS A 566 -3.59 2.22 0.22
C HIS A 566 -3.83 3.34 1.25
N THR A 567 -2.75 3.74 1.93
CA THR A 567 -2.75 4.76 3.00
C THR A 567 -1.48 5.62 2.93
N ASN A 568 -1.55 6.82 3.49
CA ASN A 568 -0.40 7.72 3.68
C ASN A 568 0.32 8.05 2.36
N GLN A 569 1.64 7.93 2.32
CA GLN A 569 2.49 8.26 1.16
C GLN A 569 2.35 7.32 -0.04
N THR A 570 1.72 6.15 0.13
CA THR A 570 1.65 5.11 -0.92
C THR A 570 1.00 5.64 -2.20
N THR A 571 1.76 5.70 -3.28
CA THR A 571 1.34 6.13 -4.62
C THR A 571 0.77 5.00 -5.45
N MET A 572 0.18 5.36 -6.60
CA MET A 572 -0.24 4.43 -7.65
C MET A 572 0.95 3.64 -8.22
N SER A 573 2.10 4.30 -8.38
CA SER A 573 3.34 3.64 -8.81
C SER A 573 3.84 2.63 -7.78
N ASP A 574 3.89 2.98 -6.49
CA ASP A 574 4.26 2.06 -5.40
C ASP A 574 3.37 0.81 -5.38
N LEU A 575 2.05 1.00 -5.57
CA LEU A 575 1.08 -0.09 -5.61
C LEU A 575 1.28 -1.05 -6.80
N VAL A 576 1.66 -0.53 -7.96
CA VAL A 576 2.01 -1.35 -9.13
C VAL A 576 3.31 -2.11 -8.87
N GLU A 577 4.33 -1.44 -8.36
CA GLU A 577 5.65 -2.02 -8.11
C GLU A 577 5.58 -3.13 -7.05
N ILE A 578 4.94 -2.88 -5.90
CA ILE A 578 4.81 -3.88 -4.83
C ILE A 578 3.94 -5.06 -5.27
N SER A 579 2.94 -4.84 -6.13
CA SER A 579 2.15 -5.93 -6.70
C SER A 579 2.99 -6.79 -7.63
N ASN A 580 3.84 -6.19 -8.47
CA ASN A 580 4.73 -6.91 -9.37
C ASN A 580 5.81 -7.69 -8.58
N LEU A 581 6.34 -7.12 -7.49
CA LEU A 581 7.26 -7.79 -6.57
C LEU A 581 6.61 -8.99 -5.84
N ILE A 582 5.33 -8.87 -5.46
CA ILE A 582 4.56 -9.96 -4.84
C ILE A 582 4.31 -11.10 -5.83
N ASP A 583 3.92 -10.77 -7.05
CA ASP A 583 3.67 -11.75 -8.11
C ASP A 583 4.97 -12.47 -8.52
N SER A 584 6.11 -11.77 -8.61
CA SER A 584 7.39 -12.35 -9.03
C SER A 584 7.92 -13.40 -8.04
N LYS A 585 7.76 -13.18 -6.73
CA LYS A 585 8.11 -14.17 -5.70
C LYS A 585 7.01 -15.22 -5.45
N LYS A 586 5.95 -15.27 -6.27
CA LYS A 586 4.81 -16.20 -6.14
C LYS A 586 4.05 -16.09 -4.80
N HIS A 587 4.17 -14.96 -4.11
CA HIS A 587 3.35 -14.64 -2.94
C HIS A 587 1.95 -14.17 -3.39
N MET A 588 1.00 -14.13 -2.46
CA MET A 588 -0.35 -13.63 -2.74
C MET A 588 -0.61 -12.25 -2.10
N ALA A 589 -1.09 -11.31 -2.89
CA ALA A 589 -1.61 -10.04 -2.40
C ALA A 589 -3.05 -10.17 -1.89
N VAL A 590 -3.33 -9.56 -0.74
CA VAL A 590 -4.67 -9.30 -0.21
C VAL A 590 -4.85 -7.79 -0.12
N PHE A 591 -5.86 -7.20 -0.75
CA PHE A 591 -6.11 -5.77 -0.60
C PHE A 591 -7.09 -5.52 0.56
N GLY A 592 -6.69 -4.73 1.54
CA GLY A 592 -7.44 -4.52 2.79
C GLY A 592 -7.98 -3.10 2.96
N SER A 593 -9.23 -2.99 3.41
CA SER A 593 -9.77 -1.74 3.96
C SER A 593 -9.05 -1.35 5.26
N ALA A 594 -8.94 -0.06 5.54
CA ALA A 594 -8.52 0.43 6.85
C ALA A 594 -9.60 0.19 7.94
N GLU A 595 -9.25 0.46 9.20
CA GLU A 595 -10.23 0.52 10.29
C GLU A 595 -11.04 1.84 10.20
N GLY A 596 -10.33 2.98 10.06
CA GLY A 596 -10.86 4.31 9.71
C GLY A 596 -11.11 4.49 8.20
N GLU A 597 -12.15 3.83 7.70
CA GLU A 597 -12.43 3.70 6.26
C GLU A 597 -13.34 4.82 5.71
N SER A 598 -13.14 5.18 4.44
CA SER A 598 -13.84 6.29 3.77
C SER A 598 -15.02 5.80 2.91
N ALA A 599 -15.90 6.71 2.50
CA ALA A 599 -16.99 6.39 1.56
C ALA A 599 -16.54 6.22 0.09
N ASP A 600 -15.24 6.43 -0.21
CA ASP A 600 -14.68 6.19 -1.53
C ASP A 600 -14.58 4.69 -1.83
N ASP A 601 -14.87 4.30 -3.06
CA ASP A 601 -14.94 2.92 -3.52
C ASP A 601 -13.74 2.48 -4.40
N SER A 602 -12.81 3.40 -4.71
CA SER A 602 -11.65 3.15 -5.59
C SER A 602 -10.71 2.06 -5.06
N LEU A 603 -10.77 1.72 -3.77
CA LEU A 603 -10.10 0.56 -3.18
C LEU A 603 -10.43 -0.74 -3.91
N VAL A 604 -11.64 -0.84 -4.45
CA VAL A 604 -12.10 -2.00 -5.23
C VAL A 604 -11.49 -1.98 -6.63
N ASP A 605 -11.50 -0.81 -7.29
CA ASP A 605 -10.87 -0.62 -8.58
C ASP A 605 -9.36 -0.92 -8.53
N LEU A 606 -8.68 -0.55 -7.43
CA LEU A 606 -7.30 -0.95 -7.12
C LEU A 606 -7.16 -2.47 -7.03
N ALA A 607 -7.98 -3.14 -6.22
CA ALA A 607 -7.90 -4.59 -6.06
C ALA A 607 -8.13 -5.36 -7.37
N VAL A 608 -9.09 -4.94 -8.21
CA VAL A 608 -9.36 -5.56 -9.52
C VAL A 608 -8.27 -5.22 -10.53
N GLY A 609 -7.84 -3.96 -10.62
CA GLY A 609 -6.83 -3.52 -11.58
C GLY A 609 -5.43 -4.10 -11.32
N LEU A 610 -5.04 -4.22 -10.05
CA LEU A 610 -3.80 -4.89 -9.64
C LEU A 610 -3.91 -6.42 -9.69
N GLY A 611 -5.11 -6.99 -9.85
CA GLY A 611 -5.32 -8.43 -10.00
C GLY A 611 -5.10 -9.25 -8.71
N VAL A 612 -5.38 -8.68 -7.54
CA VAL A 612 -5.06 -9.32 -6.25
C VAL A 612 -5.81 -10.63 -6.00
N GLN A 613 -5.28 -11.49 -5.12
CA GLN A 613 -5.91 -12.78 -4.86
C GLN A 613 -7.21 -12.65 -4.04
N PHE A 614 -7.14 -11.87 -2.95
CA PHE A 614 -8.25 -11.65 -2.02
C PHE A 614 -8.48 -10.16 -1.76
N ILE A 615 -9.71 -9.81 -1.35
CA ILE A 615 -10.06 -8.46 -0.88
C ILE A 615 -10.77 -8.52 0.47
N LYS A 616 -10.27 -7.80 1.48
CA LYS A 616 -10.82 -7.75 2.84
C LYS A 616 -11.47 -6.40 3.10
N LEU A 617 -12.81 -6.37 3.06
CA LEU A 617 -13.61 -5.13 3.17
C LEU A 617 -14.26 -4.93 4.56
N GLY A 618 -14.05 -5.85 5.50
CA GLY A 618 -14.79 -5.91 6.76
C GLY A 618 -16.15 -6.59 6.59
N GLY A 619 -17.11 -6.26 7.44
CA GLY A 619 -18.45 -6.86 7.43
C GLY A 619 -19.45 -6.17 6.50
N LEU A 620 -20.64 -6.76 6.41
CA LEU A 620 -21.72 -6.40 5.47
C LEU A 620 -22.63 -5.28 5.99
N SER A 621 -22.07 -4.35 6.76
CA SER A 621 -22.80 -3.25 7.38
C SER A 621 -21.92 -2.01 7.50
N ARG A 622 -22.56 -0.86 7.72
CA ARG A 622 -21.98 0.50 7.65
C ARG A 622 -21.69 0.93 6.19
N GLY A 623 -21.99 2.19 5.87
CA GLY A 623 -22.11 2.66 4.48
C GLY A 623 -20.79 2.67 3.71
N GLU A 624 -19.71 3.05 4.39
CA GLU A 624 -18.34 3.11 3.90
C GLU A 624 -17.74 1.73 3.52
N ARG A 625 -18.36 0.65 4.01
CA ARG A 625 -18.02 -0.75 3.65
C ARG A 625 -18.97 -1.28 2.59
N VAL A 626 -20.27 -1.07 2.75
CA VAL A 626 -21.30 -1.48 1.78
C VAL A 626 -21.08 -0.85 0.40
N THR A 627 -20.60 0.40 0.32
CA THR A 627 -20.27 1.04 -0.96
C THR A 627 -19.23 0.25 -1.78
N LYS A 628 -18.22 -0.31 -1.11
CA LYS A 628 -17.16 -1.12 -1.74
C LYS A 628 -17.72 -2.47 -2.22
N TYR A 629 -18.60 -3.13 -1.45
CA TYR A 629 -19.30 -4.32 -1.95
C TYR A 629 -20.17 -4.03 -3.19
N ASN A 630 -20.89 -2.90 -3.19
CA ASN A 630 -21.66 -2.47 -4.36
C ASN A 630 -20.77 -2.22 -5.58
N ARG A 631 -19.59 -1.60 -5.40
CA ARG A 631 -18.63 -1.37 -6.50
C ARG A 631 -18.09 -2.68 -7.07
N ILE A 632 -17.85 -3.72 -6.24
CA ILE A 632 -17.50 -5.06 -6.74
C ILE A 632 -18.59 -5.60 -7.67
N PHE A 633 -19.86 -5.53 -7.27
CA PHE A 633 -20.96 -6.03 -8.10
C PHE A 633 -21.05 -5.27 -9.43
N THR A 634 -20.88 -3.94 -9.40
CA THR A 634 -20.87 -3.11 -10.60
C THR A 634 -19.74 -3.50 -11.54
N ILE A 635 -18.50 -3.66 -11.04
CA ILE A 635 -17.35 -4.08 -11.86
C ILE A 635 -17.54 -5.50 -12.41
N GLU A 636 -18.07 -6.43 -11.62
CA GLU A 636 -18.38 -7.79 -12.07
C GLU A 636 -19.43 -7.78 -13.21
N GLU A 637 -20.48 -6.96 -13.09
CA GLU A 637 -21.48 -6.77 -14.14
C GLU A 637 -20.89 -6.09 -15.40
N GLU A 638 -20.01 -5.10 -15.25
CA GLU A 638 -19.28 -4.45 -16.36
C GLU A 638 -18.37 -5.44 -17.12
N LEU A 639 -17.57 -6.24 -16.40
CA LEU A 639 -16.67 -7.24 -16.99
C LEU A 639 -17.42 -8.37 -17.71
N VAL A 640 -18.59 -8.77 -17.20
CA VAL A 640 -19.47 -9.74 -17.87
C VAL A 640 -20.05 -9.15 -19.16
N GLN A 641 -20.53 -7.90 -19.13
CA GLN A 641 -21.10 -7.24 -20.31
C GLN A 641 -20.06 -7.03 -21.41
N ASN A 642 -18.82 -6.72 -21.04
CA ASN A 642 -17.71 -6.52 -21.97
C ASN A 642 -17.06 -7.83 -22.44
N GLY A 643 -17.41 -8.98 -21.84
CA GLY A 643 -16.80 -10.29 -22.16
C GLY A 643 -15.36 -10.46 -21.66
N THR A 644 -14.90 -9.56 -20.79
CA THR A 644 -13.53 -9.50 -20.25
C THR A 644 -13.39 -10.16 -18.88
N LEU A 645 -14.46 -10.74 -18.31
CA LEU A 645 -14.36 -11.49 -17.06
C LEU A 645 -13.47 -12.74 -17.23
N GLY A 646 -12.39 -12.79 -16.45
CA GLY A 646 -11.53 -13.95 -16.26
C GLY A 646 -12.12 -14.95 -15.29
N PHE A 647 -11.87 -16.24 -15.52
CA PHE A 647 -12.24 -17.30 -14.58
C PHE A 647 -11.10 -17.54 -13.59
N LYS A 648 -11.41 -17.57 -12.30
CA LYS A 648 -10.44 -17.87 -11.24
C LYS A 648 -10.45 -19.37 -10.95
N GLY A 649 -9.27 -19.99 -10.97
CA GLY A 649 -9.12 -21.43 -10.71
C GLY A 649 -9.45 -21.83 -9.26
N GLU A 650 -9.29 -23.13 -8.97
CA GLU A 650 -9.37 -23.62 -7.59
C GLU A 650 -8.33 -22.95 -6.69
N LEU A 651 -8.60 -22.91 -5.38
CA LEU A 651 -7.68 -22.35 -4.39
C LEU A 651 -6.43 -23.23 -4.25
N THR A 652 -5.33 -22.79 -4.86
CA THR A 652 -4.03 -23.46 -4.79
C THR A 652 -3.18 -22.95 -3.63
N PHE A 653 -2.69 -23.86 -2.79
CA PHE A 653 -1.69 -23.55 -1.76
C PHE A 653 -0.28 -23.72 -2.35
N VAL A 654 0.40 -22.60 -2.61
CA VAL A 654 1.79 -22.60 -3.09
C VAL A 654 2.73 -22.64 -1.88
N GLN A 655 3.63 -23.61 -1.85
CA GLN A 655 4.67 -23.72 -0.84
C GLN A 655 5.97 -23.10 -1.38
N LEU A 656 6.48 -22.11 -0.67
CA LEU A 656 7.69 -21.37 -1.00
C LEU A 656 8.92 -22.21 -0.59
N ASN A 657 9.82 -22.45 -1.54
CA ASN A 657 11.06 -23.18 -1.32
C ASN A 657 12.21 -22.20 -1.10
N GLU A 658 13.10 -22.49 -0.13
CA GLU A 658 14.24 -21.63 0.24
C GLU A 658 15.33 -21.53 -0.85
N GLU A 659 15.22 -22.30 -1.93
CA GLU A 659 16.08 -22.23 -3.10
C GLU A 659 15.65 -21.11 -4.09
N ASP A 660 14.37 -20.72 -4.12
CA ASP A 660 13.87 -19.68 -5.04
C ASP A 660 14.34 -18.27 -4.63
N ASP A 661 14.38 -17.97 -3.32
CA ASP A 661 14.83 -16.65 -2.82
C ASP A 661 16.33 -16.41 -3.10
N LYS A 662 17.19 -17.42 -2.89
CA LYS A 662 18.64 -17.29 -3.12
C LYS A 662 19.03 -17.11 -4.57
N ALA A 663 18.21 -17.60 -5.50
CA ALA A 663 18.41 -17.36 -6.93
C ALA A 663 18.07 -15.91 -7.36
N SER A 664 17.45 -15.12 -6.47
CA SER A 664 17.08 -13.71 -6.74
C SER A 664 18.02 -12.67 -6.11
N GLU A 665 18.99 -13.10 -5.29
CA GLU A 665 19.98 -12.22 -4.63
C GLU A 665 21.34 -12.15 -5.35
N GLU A 666 21.58 -12.95 -6.40
CA GLU A 666 22.78 -12.83 -7.24
C GLU A 666 22.50 -11.86 -8.42
N PRO A 667 23.32 -10.81 -8.65
CA PRO A 667 23.23 -10.01 -9.86
C PRO A 667 23.64 -10.87 -11.06
N ASP A 668 22.77 -10.92 -12.08
CA ASP A 668 22.85 -11.87 -13.20
C ASP A 668 24.06 -11.64 -14.13
N ALA A 669 25.21 -12.16 -13.71
CA ALA A 669 26.48 -12.09 -14.42
C ALA A 669 26.61 -13.16 -15.54
N ALA A 670 25.54 -13.89 -15.86
CA ALA A 670 25.57 -15.03 -16.78
C ALA A 670 24.97 -14.76 -18.18
N ALA A 671 24.45 -13.56 -18.44
CA ALA A 671 23.84 -13.18 -19.72
C ALA A 671 24.83 -12.68 -20.81
N ALA A 672 26.14 -12.75 -20.58
CA ALA A 672 27.17 -12.09 -21.40
C ALA A 672 28.14 -13.03 -22.16
N GLU A 673 27.81 -14.32 -22.38
CA GLU A 673 28.69 -15.20 -23.18
C GLU A 673 27.96 -16.30 -24.01
N ALA A 674 26.90 -15.93 -24.74
CA ALA A 674 26.22 -16.83 -25.70
C ALA A 674 25.62 -16.09 -26.92
N GLY A 675 26.48 -15.47 -27.74
CA GLY A 675 26.08 -14.62 -28.87
C GLY A 675 26.51 -15.11 -30.26
N GLU A 676 26.19 -16.35 -30.66
CA GLU A 676 26.30 -16.75 -32.08
C GLU A 676 25.12 -16.17 -32.89
N LEU A 677 25.44 -15.30 -33.84
CA LEU A 677 24.49 -14.59 -34.70
C LEU A 677 23.78 -15.53 -35.72
N PRO A 678 22.45 -15.58 -35.76
CA PRO A 678 21.72 -16.09 -36.93
C PRO A 678 21.70 -15.03 -38.06
N GLY A 679 21.81 -15.50 -39.30
CA GLY A 679 22.04 -14.65 -40.48
C GLY A 679 20.88 -13.72 -40.88
N ARG A 680 21.25 -12.61 -41.53
CA ARG A 680 20.37 -11.62 -42.16
C ARG A 680 19.37 -12.25 -43.14
N PRO A 681 18.07 -11.87 -43.13
CA PRO A 681 17.15 -12.16 -44.23
C PRO A 681 17.31 -11.14 -45.36
N GLU A 682 17.30 -11.61 -46.62
CA GLU A 682 17.26 -10.75 -47.81
C GLU A 682 15.84 -10.24 -48.11
N PRO A 683 15.69 -9.01 -48.68
CA PRO A 683 14.38 -8.46 -49.01
C PRO A 683 13.87 -8.97 -50.37
N ILE A 684 12.64 -9.50 -50.39
CA ILE A 684 11.94 -9.92 -51.60
C ILE A 684 10.96 -8.82 -52.03
N PHE A 685 11.22 -8.12 -53.14
CA PHE A 685 10.18 -7.61 -54.04
C PHE A 685 10.73 -7.49 -55.49
N PRO A 686 9.91 -7.69 -56.55
CA PRO A 686 10.40 -7.93 -57.91
C PRO A 686 10.20 -6.76 -58.89
N THR A 687 11.19 -6.54 -59.77
CA THR A 687 10.97 -5.81 -61.04
C THR A 687 11.88 -6.29 -62.18
N GLU A 688 11.32 -7.17 -63.00
CA GLU A 688 11.40 -7.29 -64.47
C GLU A 688 12.60 -6.79 -65.33
N VAL A 689 13.25 -7.77 -65.98
CA VAL A 689 13.64 -7.91 -67.43
C VAL A 689 14.70 -6.96 -68.07
N VAL A 690 15.40 -7.51 -69.11
CA VAL A 690 16.33 -6.90 -70.11
C VAL A 690 17.83 -6.94 -69.70
N GLU A 691 18.79 -7.59 -70.41
CA GLU A 691 18.75 -8.44 -71.62
C GLU A 691 20.00 -9.38 -71.80
N GLU A 692 20.13 -9.97 -73.00
CA GLU A 692 21.24 -10.69 -73.72
C GLU A 692 22.73 -10.46 -73.32
N ALA A 693 23.72 -11.32 -73.66
CA ALA A 693 23.75 -12.68 -74.29
C ALA A 693 25.17 -13.29 -74.16
N ALA A 694 25.26 -14.64 -74.18
CA ALA A 694 26.35 -15.49 -74.75
C ALA A 694 26.19 -16.96 -74.31
#